data_AF-A0A2K5HZX8-F1
#
_entry.id   AF-A0A2K5HZX8-F1
#
_cell.length_a   1.000
_cell.length_b   1.000
_cell.length_c   1.000
_cell.angle_alpha   90.00
_cell.angle_beta   90.00
_cell.angle_gamma   90.00
#
_symmetry.space_group_name_H-M   'P 1'
#
loop_
_entity.id
_entity.type
_entity.pdbx_description
1 polymer ?
#
loop_
_entity_poly.entity_id
_entity_poly.type
_entity_poly.pdbx_seq_one_letter_code
_entity_poly.pdbx_strand_id
1 'polypeptide(L)'
;MPVFHTRTIESILEPVAQQISHLVIMHEEGEVDGKAIPDLTAPVAAVQAAVSNLVRVGKETVQTTEDQILKRDMPPAFIKVENACTKLVQAAQMLQSDPYSVPARDYLIDGSRGILSGTSDLLLTFDEAEVRKIIRVCKGILEYLTVAEVVETMEDLVTYTKNLGPGMTKMAKMIDERQQELTHQEHRVMLVNSMNTVKELLPVLISAMKIFVTTKNSKNQGIEEALKNRNFTVEKMSAEINEIIRVLQLTSWDEDAWASKDTEAMKRALASIDSKLNQAKGWLHDPSAFPGDAGEQAIRQILDEAGKVGELCAGKERREILGTCKMLGQMTDQVADLRASRGQGSSPVAMQKAQQVSQGLDVLTAKVENAARKLEAMTNSKQSIAKKIDAAQNWLADPNGGPEGEEQIRGALAEARKIAELCDDPKERDDILRSLGEISALTSKLADLRRQGKGDSPEARALAKQVATALQNLQTKTNRAVANSRPAKAAVHLEGKIEQAQRWIDNPTVDDRGVGQAAIRGLVAEGHRLANVMMGPYRQDLLAKCDRVDQLTAQLADLAARGEGESPQARALASQLQDSLKDLKARMQEAMTQEVSDVFSDTTTPIKLLAVAATAPPDAPNREEVFDERAANFENHSGKLGATAEKAAAVGTANKSTVEGIQASVKTARELTPQVVSAARILLRNPGNQAAYEHFETMKNQWIDNVEKMTGLVDEAIDTKSLLDASEEAIKKDLDKCKVAMANIQPQMLVAGATSIARRANRILLVAKREVENSEDPKFREAVKAASDELSKTISPMVMDAKAVAGNISDPGLQKSFLDSGYRILGAVAKVREAFQPQEPDFPPPPPDLEQLRLTDELAPPKPPLPEGEVPPPRPPPPEEKDEEFPEQKAGEVINQPMMMAARQLHDEARKWSSKGNDIIAAAKRMALLMAEMSRLVRGGSGTKRALIQCAKDIAKASDEVTRLAKEVAKQCTDKRIRTNLLQVCERIPTISTQLKILSTVKATMLGRTNISDEESEQATEMLVHNAQNLMQSVKETVREAEAASIKIRTDAGFTLRWVRKTPWYQ
;
A
#
# COMPACT_ATOMS: atom_id res chain seq x y z
N MET A 1 -16.36 18.80 8.84
CA MET A 1 -15.43 17.92 9.58
C MET A 1 -14.18 18.71 9.95
N PRO A 2 -13.54 18.45 11.10
CA PRO A 2 -12.24 19.05 11.41
C PRO A 2 -11.20 18.57 10.40
N VAL A 3 -10.44 19.49 9.80
CA VAL A 3 -9.36 19.17 8.84
C VAL A 3 -8.01 19.57 9.42
N PHE A 4 -6.96 18.83 9.04
CA PHE A 4 -5.57 19.05 9.49
C PHE A 4 -4.58 18.44 8.50
N HIS A 5 -4.95 18.42 7.21
CA HIS A 5 -4.17 17.81 6.13
C HIS A 5 -2.97 18.64 5.67
N THR A 6 -2.79 19.86 6.22
CA THR A 6 -1.62 20.69 5.99
C THR A 6 -0.97 21.14 7.30
N ARG A 7 0.34 21.39 7.26
CA ARG A 7 1.14 21.87 8.39
C ARG A 7 0.62 23.20 8.89
N THR A 8 0.24 24.09 7.98
CA THR A 8 -0.39 25.38 8.32
C THR A 8 -1.67 25.18 9.14
N ILE A 9 -2.59 24.32 8.68
CA ILE A 9 -3.85 24.06 9.41
C ILE A 9 -3.57 23.43 10.79
N GLU A 10 -2.70 22.42 10.84
CA GLU A 10 -2.31 21.75 12.08
C GLU A 10 -1.70 22.75 13.09
N SER A 11 -0.77 23.60 12.65
CA SER A 11 -0.09 24.58 13.50
C SER A 11 -1.00 25.65 14.08
N ILE A 12 -2.13 25.94 13.43
CA ILE A 12 -3.12 26.91 13.91
C ILE A 12 -4.16 26.22 14.80
N LEU A 13 -4.65 25.04 14.41
CA LEU A 13 -5.67 24.32 15.19
C LEU A 13 -5.12 23.73 16.48
N GLU A 14 -3.85 23.32 16.54
CA GLU A 14 -3.25 22.77 17.76
C GLU A 14 -3.34 23.74 18.97
N PRO A 15 -2.83 24.99 18.89
CA PRO A 15 -2.92 25.92 20.02
C PRO A 15 -4.35 26.38 20.31
N VAL A 16 -5.23 26.44 19.29
CA VAL A 16 -6.65 26.75 19.49
C VAL A 16 -7.34 25.62 20.26
N ALA A 17 -7.14 24.36 19.85
CA ALA A 17 -7.66 23.19 20.55
C ALA A 17 -7.11 23.09 21.98
N GLN A 18 -5.84 23.43 22.18
CA GLN A 18 -5.24 23.45 23.53
C GLN A 18 -5.96 24.44 24.46
N GLN A 19 -6.20 25.67 24.01
CA GLN A 19 -6.92 26.67 24.82
C GLN A 19 -8.37 26.25 25.08
N ILE A 20 -9.06 25.76 24.06
CA ILE A 20 -10.44 25.26 24.18
C ILE A 20 -10.52 24.04 25.12
N SER A 21 -9.52 23.16 25.12
CA SER A 21 -9.48 22.00 26.02
C SER A 21 -9.55 22.40 27.49
N HIS A 22 -8.93 23.53 27.88
CA HIS A 22 -9.01 24.03 29.25
C HIS A 22 -10.41 24.52 29.61
N LEU A 23 -11.10 25.21 28.68
CA LEU A 23 -12.49 25.63 28.87
C LEU A 23 -13.43 24.44 29.04
N VAL A 24 -13.23 23.37 28.25
CA VAL A 24 -14.03 22.15 28.31
C VAL A 24 -13.80 21.39 29.63
N ILE A 25 -12.56 21.36 30.13
CA ILE A 25 -12.25 20.76 31.44
C ILE A 25 -12.96 21.54 32.57
N MET A 26 -12.88 22.87 32.57
CA MET A 26 -13.57 23.70 33.57
C MET A 26 -15.10 23.56 33.50
N HIS A 27 -15.65 23.44 32.29
CA HIS A 27 -17.06 23.12 32.08
C HIS A 27 -17.44 21.79 32.77
N GLU A 28 -16.67 20.73 32.54
CA GLU A 28 -16.92 19.41 33.14
C GLU A 28 -16.82 19.44 34.67
N GLU A 29 -15.86 20.17 35.23
CA GLU A 29 -15.72 20.35 36.68
C GLU A 29 -16.93 21.05 37.29
N GLY A 30 -17.50 22.03 36.59
CA GLY A 30 -18.75 22.68 36.99
C GLY A 30 -19.97 21.79 36.85
N GLU A 31 -20.00 20.87 35.87
CA GLU A 31 -21.13 19.98 35.59
C GLU A 31 -21.15 18.75 36.51
N VAL A 32 -20.00 18.07 36.66
CA VAL A 32 -19.87 16.78 37.35
C VAL A 32 -19.49 16.96 38.82
N ASP A 33 -18.48 17.80 39.10
CA ASP A 33 -17.99 17.99 40.47
C ASP A 33 -18.82 19.06 41.23
N GLY A 34 -19.73 19.76 40.55
CA GLY A 34 -20.55 20.84 41.12
C GLY A 34 -19.73 22.02 41.65
N LYS A 35 -18.53 22.23 41.12
CA LYS A 35 -17.62 23.30 41.56
C LYS A 35 -17.98 24.63 40.89
N ALA A 36 -17.69 25.73 41.58
CA ALA A 36 -17.76 27.06 41.00
C ALA A 36 -16.75 27.17 39.85
N ILE A 37 -17.20 27.61 38.66
CA ILE A 37 -16.29 27.87 37.54
C ILE A 37 -15.60 29.23 37.79
N PRO A 38 -14.26 29.32 37.70
CA PRO A 38 -13.53 30.55 37.96
C PRO A 38 -13.78 31.62 36.87
N ASP A 39 -13.32 32.85 37.10
CA ASP A 39 -13.41 33.92 36.10
C ASP A 39 -12.71 33.52 34.79
N LEU A 40 -13.51 33.44 33.72
CA LEU A 40 -13.07 33.02 32.39
C LEU A 40 -12.69 34.20 31.48
N THR A 41 -12.74 35.44 31.97
CA THR A 41 -12.51 36.65 31.14
C THR A 41 -11.15 36.60 30.44
N ALA A 42 -10.08 36.27 31.16
CA ALA A 42 -8.74 36.17 30.59
C ALA A 42 -8.58 34.97 29.63
N PRO A 43 -8.96 33.73 29.99
CA PRO A 43 -8.94 32.59 29.07
C PRO A 43 -9.74 32.81 27.78
N VAL A 44 -10.93 33.39 27.86
CA VAL A 44 -11.78 33.66 26.69
C VAL A 44 -11.21 34.78 25.83
N ALA A 45 -10.62 35.82 26.43
CA ALA A 45 -9.94 36.88 25.69
C ALA A 45 -8.73 36.34 24.89
N ALA A 46 -7.99 35.37 25.45
CA ALA A 46 -6.90 34.70 24.74
C ALA A 46 -7.41 33.93 23.51
N VAL A 47 -8.51 33.19 23.64
CA VAL A 47 -9.16 32.48 22.52
C VAL A 47 -9.62 33.46 21.45
N GLN A 48 -10.23 34.58 21.85
CA GLN A 48 -10.67 35.63 20.92
C GLN A 48 -9.49 36.25 20.17
N ALA A 49 -8.39 36.55 20.86
CA ALA A 49 -7.18 37.09 20.25
C ALA A 49 -6.57 36.10 19.23
N ALA A 50 -6.58 34.80 19.53
CA ALA A 50 -6.05 33.76 18.65
C ALA A 50 -6.80 33.68 17.30
N VAL A 51 -8.12 33.85 17.30
CA VAL A 51 -8.94 33.75 16.06
C VAL A 51 -9.24 35.09 15.40
N SER A 52 -9.07 36.22 16.11
CA SER A 52 -9.40 37.56 15.60
C SER A 52 -8.58 37.93 14.36
N ASN A 53 -7.28 37.64 14.37
CA ASN A 53 -6.43 37.88 13.20
C ASN A 53 -6.87 37.05 11.98
N LEU A 54 -7.28 35.80 12.20
CA LEU A 54 -7.72 34.91 11.13
C LEU A 54 -9.02 35.42 10.48
N VAL A 55 -9.99 35.86 11.28
CA VAL A 55 -11.24 36.47 10.78
C VAL A 55 -10.96 37.77 10.03
N ARG A 56 -10.07 38.62 10.55
CA ARG A 56 -9.69 39.88 9.90
C ARG A 56 -9.09 39.63 8.52
N VAL A 57 -8.11 38.73 8.42
CA VAL A 57 -7.51 38.34 7.14
C VAL A 57 -8.55 37.71 6.20
N GLY A 58 -9.48 36.92 6.74
CA GLY A 58 -10.61 36.36 5.98
C GLY A 58 -11.49 37.45 5.33
N LYS A 59 -11.86 38.48 6.09
CA LYS A 59 -12.65 39.62 5.58
C LYS A 59 -11.90 40.43 4.53
N GLU A 60 -10.62 40.73 4.78
CA GLU A 60 -9.74 41.43 3.83
C GLU A 60 -9.63 40.64 2.51
N THR A 61 -9.41 39.33 2.60
CA THR A 61 -9.27 38.44 1.44
C THR A 61 -10.53 38.39 0.58
N VAL A 62 -11.72 38.32 1.19
CA VAL A 62 -13.00 38.29 0.46
C VAL A 62 -13.26 39.57 -0.32
N GLN A 63 -12.83 40.71 0.21
CA GLN A 63 -13.00 42.00 -0.46
C GLN A 63 -12.10 42.14 -1.70
N THR A 64 -10.88 41.60 -1.64
CA THR A 64 -9.89 41.76 -2.72
C THR A 64 -9.87 40.61 -3.72
N THR A 65 -10.44 39.44 -3.40
CA THR A 65 -10.39 38.27 -4.27
C THR A 65 -11.33 38.39 -5.47
N GLU A 66 -10.98 37.72 -6.57
CA GLU A 66 -11.87 37.51 -7.72
C GLU A 66 -12.50 36.10 -7.71
N ASP A 67 -12.06 35.22 -6.81
CA ASP A 67 -12.59 33.86 -6.67
C ASP A 67 -14.03 33.89 -6.11
N GLN A 68 -15.00 33.53 -6.96
CA GLN A 68 -16.42 33.53 -6.62
C GLN A 68 -16.77 32.48 -5.56
N ILE A 69 -16.09 31.33 -5.57
CA ILE A 69 -16.31 30.26 -4.58
C ILE A 69 -15.83 30.77 -3.22
N LEU A 70 -14.65 31.39 -3.17
CA LEU A 70 -14.13 31.99 -1.95
C LEU A 70 -15.03 33.11 -1.40
N LYS A 71 -15.60 33.95 -2.28
CA LYS A 71 -16.57 34.99 -1.89
C LYS A 71 -17.84 34.43 -1.27
N ARG A 72 -18.29 33.26 -1.72
CA ARG A 72 -19.48 32.58 -1.21
C ARG A 72 -19.20 31.86 0.10
N ASP A 73 -18.10 31.13 0.19
CA ASP A 73 -17.87 30.14 1.25
C ASP A 73 -17.14 30.71 2.47
N MET A 74 -16.33 31.77 2.29
CA MET A 74 -15.59 32.38 3.40
C MET A 74 -16.51 33.10 4.42
N PRO A 75 -17.56 33.87 4.02
CA PRO A 75 -18.39 34.58 5.00
C PRO A 75 -19.11 33.69 6.01
N PRO A 76 -19.78 32.59 5.61
CA PRO A 76 -20.34 31.64 6.57
C PRO A 76 -19.32 31.13 7.59
N ALA A 77 -18.08 30.87 7.16
CA ALA A 77 -17.02 30.35 8.02
C ALA A 77 -16.60 31.36 9.10
N PHE A 78 -16.28 32.61 8.75
CA PHE A 78 -15.90 33.60 9.76
C PHE A 78 -17.09 34.07 10.62
N ILE A 79 -18.33 34.10 10.10
CA ILE A 79 -19.54 34.40 10.90
C ILE A 79 -19.70 33.36 12.01
N LYS A 80 -19.42 32.08 11.71
CA LYS A 80 -19.45 31.00 12.69
C LYS A 80 -18.44 31.22 13.82
N VAL A 81 -17.22 31.66 13.48
CA VAL A 81 -16.18 32.03 14.46
C VAL A 81 -16.59 33.23 15.33
N GLU A 82 -17.15 34.28 14.72
CA GLU A 82 -17.59 35.48 15.45
C GLU A 82 -18.75 35.19 16.40
N ASN A 83 -19.72 34.39 15.95
CA ASN A 83 -20.83 33.93 16.78
C ASN A 83 -20.33 33.09 17.96
N ALA A 84 -19.35 32.21 17.74
CA ALA A 84 -18.75 31.40 18.78
C ALA A 84 -17.98 32.24 19.81
N CYS A 85 -17.19 33.23 19.37
CA CYS A 85 -16.53 34.19 20.27
C CYS A 85 -17.54 34.95 21.12
N THR A 86 -18.62 35.43 20.49
CA THR A 86 -19.69 36.17 21.18
C THR A 86 -20.34 35.33 22.26
N LYS A 87 -20.64 34.04 21.96
CA LYS A 87 -21.18 33.10 22.95
C LYS A 87 -20.20 32.86 24.11
N LEU A 88 -18.90 32.71 23.84
CA LEU A 88 -17.90 32.52 24.89
C LEU A 88 -17.78 33.74 25.82
N VAL A 89 -17.81 34.96 25.26
CA VAL A 89 -17.76 36.20 26.06
C VAL A 89 -19.02 36.34 26.91
N GLN A 90 -20.20 36.03 26.35
CA GLN A 90 -21.46 36.02 27.11
C GLN A 90 -21.41 34.99 28.24
N ALA A 91 -20.92 33.78 27.98
CA ALA A 91 -20.75 32.75 29.00
C ALA A 91 -19.81 33.22 30.13
N ALA A 92 -18.68 33.86 29.78
CA ALA A 92 -17.74 34.39 30.77
C ALA A 92 -18.37 35.47 31.67
N GLN A 93 -19.14 36.40 31.09
CA GLN A 93 -19.85 37.44 31.85
C GLN A 93 -20.91 36.85 32.79
N MET A 94 -21.64 35.84 32.33
CA MET A 94 -22.64 35.15 33.13
C MET A 94 -21.99 34.38 34.29
N LEU A 95 -20.87 33.69 34.05
CA LEU A 95 -20.12 32.96 35.09
C LEU A 95 -19.41 33.88 36.08
N GLN A 96 -18.97 35.05 35.62
CA GLN A 96 -18.43 36.08 36.51
C GLN A 96 -19.48 36.60 37.50
N SER A 97 -20.74 36.66 37.07
CA SER A 97 -21.87 37.09 37.91
C SER A 97 -22.40 35.96 38.79
N ASP A 98 -22.51 34.75 38.23
CA ASP A 98 -22.96 33.54 38.90
C ASP A 98 -22.09 32.33 38.48
N PRO A 99 -21.11 31.92 39.31
CA PRO A 99 -20.21 30.81 39.03
C PRO A 99 -20.87 29.43 38.82
N TYR A 100 -22.17 29.30 39.13
CA TYR A 100 -22.94 28.06 39.00
C TYR A 100 -23.98 28.10 37.86
N SER A 101 -23.96 29.16 37.03
CA SER A 101 -24.95 29.41 35.99
C SER A 101 -25.01 28.30 34.94
N VAL A 102 -26.10 27.53 34.93
CA VAL A 102 -26.33 26.46 33.94
C VAL A 102 -26.40 26.98 32.50
N PRO A 103 -27.15 28.07 32.21
CA PRO A 103 -27.20 28.60 30.84
C PRO A 103 -25.83 29.07 30.33
N ALA A 104 -24.96 29.55 31.23
CA ALA A 104 -23.61 29.94 30.87
C ALA A 104 -22.73 28.74 30.50
N ARG A 105 -22.90 27.59 31.18
CA ARG A 105 -22.22 26.33 30.84
C ARG A 105 -22.60 25.84 29.44
N ASP A 106 -23.88 25.92 29.07
CA ASP A 106 -24.33 25.58 27.73
C ASP A 106 -23.72 26.49 26.65
N TYR A 107 -23.69 27.80 26.90
CA TYR A 107 -23.03 28.75 25.99
C TYR A 107 -21.52 28.52 25.89
N LEU A 108 -20.86 28.15 26.99
CA LEU A 108 -19.43 27.87 27.04
C LEU A 108 -19.06 26.69 26.15
N ILE A 109 -19.81 25.58 26.22
CA ILE A 109 -19.52 24.40 25.39
C ILE A 109 -19.86 24.64 23.91
N ASP A 110 -20.97 25.33 23.63
CA ASP A 110 -21.41 25.59 22.27
C ASP A 110 -20.49 26.59 21.58
N GLY A 111 -20.05 27.61 22.32
CA GLY A 111 -19.00 28.54 21.90
C GLY A 111 -17.68 27.80 21.64
N SER A 112 -17.27 26.90 22.54
CA SER A 112 -16.03 26.12 22.40
C SER A 112 -16.01 25.26 21.13
N ARG A 113 -17.10 24.52 20.87
CA ARG A 113 -17.30 23.75 19.64
C ARG A 113 -17.35 24.64 18.39
N GLY A 114 -18.04 25.78 18.51
CA GLY A 114 -18.16 26.78 17.45
C GLY A 114 -16.80 27.34 17.02
N ILE A 115 -15.88 27.58 17.97
CA ILE A 115 -14.51 28.02 17.66
C ILE A 115 -13.75 26.94 16.90
N LEU A 116 -13.75 25.68 17.37
CA LEU A 116 -13.01 24.60 16.71
C LEU A 116 -13.50 24.36 15.29
N SER A 117 -14.82 24.21 15.14
CA SER A 117 -15.43 23.97 13.84
C SER A 117 -15.33 25.18 12.91
N GLY A 118 -15.61 26.40 13.40
CA GLY A 118 -15.51 27.62 12.60
C GLY A 118 -14.08 27.92 12.15
N THR A 119 -13.09 27.73 13.01
CA THR A 119 -11.67 27.92 12.64
C THR A 119 -11.23 26.89 11.62
N SER A 120 -11.63 25.62 11.78
CA SER A 120 -11.36 24.57 10.81
C SER A 120 -12.00 24.87 9.45
N ASP A 121 -13.28 25.26 9.43
CA ASP A 121 -13.99 25.61 8.20
C ASP A 121 -13.32 26.81 7.50
N LEU A 122 -12.93 27.83 8.26
CA LEU A 122 -12.28 29.04 7.76
C LEU A 122 -10.92 28.72 7.10
N LEU A 123 -10.09 27.93 7.78
CA LEU A 123 -8.79 27.49 7.26
C LEU A 123 -8.94 26.58 6.03
N LEU A 124 -9.95 25.71 6.02
CA LEU A 124 -10.26 24.86 4.88
C LEU A 124 -10.60 25.70 3.64
N THR A 125 -11.43 26.74 3.78
CA THR A 125 -11.80 27.59 2.63
C THR A 125 -10.59 28.31 2.04
N PHE A 126 -9.64 28.75 2.88
CA PHE A 126 -8.35 29.28 2.40
C PHE A 126 -7.55 28.24 1.62
N ASP A 127 -7.42 27.03 2.17
CA ASP A 127 -6.66 25.94 1.55
C ASP A 127 -7.25 25.53 0.19
N GLU A 128 -8.56 25.38 0.11
CA GLU A 128 -9.26 25.05 -1.14
C GLU A 128 -9.02 26.10 -2.24
N ALA A 129 -8.92 27.38 -1.88
CA ALA A 129 -8.60 28.44 -2.83
C ALA A 129 -7.16 28.30 -3.38
N GLU A 130 -6.18 27.96 -2.54
CA GLU A 130 -4.82 27.67 -2.99
C GLU A 130 -4.77 26.44 -3.90
N VAL A 131 -5.48 25.36 -3.53
CA VAL A 131 -5.60 24.15 -4.34
C VAL A 131 -6.22 24.45 -5.72
N ARG A 132 -7.27 25.27 -5.79
CA ARG A 132 -7.90 25.69 -7.05
C ARG A 132 -6.93 26.40 -8.00
N LYS A 133 -5.97 27.19 -7.47
CA LYS A 133 -4.93 27.83 -8.30
C LYS A 133 -4.03 26.79 -8.95
N ILE A 134 -3.61 25.75 -8.21
CA ILE A 134 -2.78 24.65 -8.73
C ILE A 134 -3.55 23.85 -9.78
N ILE A 135 -4.80 23.48 -9.49
CA ILE A 135 -5.66 22.72 -10.42
C ILE A 135 -5.88 23.49 -11.72
N ARG A 136 -6.05 24.81 -11.68
CA ARG A 136 -6.20 25.64 -12.90
C ARG A 136 -4.98 25.53 -13.81
N VAL A 137 -3.77 25.53 -13.25
CA VAL A 137 -2.54 25.32 -14.03
C VAL A 137 -2.51 23.91 -14.61
N CYS A 138 -2.83 22.89 -13.82
CA CYS A 138 -2.88 21.49 -14.27
C CYS A 138 -3.87 21.30 -15.45
N LYS A 139 -5.08 21.87 -15.34
CA LYS A 139 -6.08 21.85 -16.41
C LYS A 139 -5.62 22.57 -17.67
N GLY A 140 -4.95 23.71 -17.52
CA GLY A 140 -4.35 24.41 -18.66
C GLY A 140 -3.30 23.56 -19.40
N ILE A 141 -2.51 22.75 -18.68
CA ILE A 141 -1.58 21.80 -19.31
C ILE A 141 -2.33 20.66 -20.00
N LEU A 142 -3.39 20.11 -19.38
CA LEU A 142 -4.23 19.08 -20.01
C LEU A 142 -4.83 19.58 -21.34
N GLU A 143 -5.36 20.80 -21.34
CA GLU A 143 -5.88 21.44 -22.56
C GLU A 143 -4.76 21.68 -23.59
N TYR A 144 -3.55 22.04 -23.15
CA TYR A 144 -2.42 22.21 -24.08
C TYR A 144 -1.87 20.90 -24.63
N LEU A 145 -2.03 19.78 -23.90
CA LEU A 145 -1.66 18.46 -24.39
C LEU A 145 -2.53 17.99 -25.56
N THR A 146 -3.80 18.41 -25.64
CA THR A 146 -4.66 18.06 -26.79
C THR A 146 -4.15 18.67 -28.08
N VAL A 147 -3.51 19.85 -28.02
CA VAL A 147 -2.89 20.52 -29.17
C VAL A 147 -1.78 19.68 -29.82
N ALA A 148 -1.22 18.68 -29.12
CA ALA A 148 -0.23 17.78 -29.70
C ALA A 148 -0.75 17.02 -30.94
N GLU A 149 -2.07 16.83 -31.06
CA GLU A 149 -2.68 16.11 -32.17
C GLU A 149 -2.56 16.86 -33.50
N VAL A 150 -2.60 18.19 -33.47
CA VAL A 150 -2.58 19.10 -34.63
C VAL A 150 -1.19 19.59 -35.01
N VAL A 151 -0.15 19.17 -34.27
CA VAL A 151 1.24 19.51 -34.62
C VAL A 151 1.70 18.63 -35.78
N GLU A 152 1.85 19.24 -36.96
CA GLU A 152 2.21 18.53 -38.18
C GLU A 152 3.56 18.93 -38.77
N THR A 153 4.15 20.05 -38.33
CA THR A 153 5.42 20.58 -38.84
C THR A 153 6.49 20.71 -37.76
N MET A 154 7.76 20.82 -38.16
CA MET A 154 8.88 20.98 -37.22
C MET A 154 8.86 22.36 -36.55
N GLU A 155 8.40 23.39 -37.27
CA GLU A 155 8.22 24.74 -36.73
C GLU A 155 7.14 24.77 -35.64
N ASP A 156 6.02 24.10 -35.90
CA ASP A 156 4.93 23.94 -34.91
C ASP A 156 5.42 23.19 -33.67
N LEU A 157 6.24 22.14 -33.85
CA LEU A 157 6.81 21.38 -32.72
C LEU A 157 7.73 22.24 -31.85
N VAL A 158 8.58 23.08 -32.46
CA VAL A 158 9.44 24.00 -31.70
C VAL A 158 8.59 25.01 -30.92
N THR A 159 7.54 25.55 -31.55
CA THR A 159 6.60 26.47 -30.90
C THR A 159 5.85 25.79 -29.75
N TYR A 160 5.37 24.57 -29.96
CA TYR A 160 4.73 23.74 -28.94
C TYR A 160 5.62 23.55 -27.73
N THR A 161 6.88 23.18 -27.95
CA THR A 161 7.87 22.95 -26.88
C THR A 161 8.15 24.23 -26.09
N LYS A 162 8.30 25.37 -26.79
CA LYS A 162 8.56 26.68 -26.17
C LYS A 162 7.42 27.15 -25.26
N ASN A 163 6.18 26.80 -25.61
CA ASN A 163 5.00 27.18 -24.84
C ASN A 163 4.68 26.20 -23.70
N LEU A 164 4.91 24.90 -23.91
CA LEU A 164 4.66 23.86 -22.91
C LEU A 164 5.69 23.93 -21.75
N GLY A 165 6.97 24.12 -22.06
CA GLY A 165 8.07 24.07 -21.08
C GLY A 165 7.87 24.96 -19.84
N PRO A 166 7.54 26.27 -19.99
CA PRO A 166 7.26 27.15 -18.86
C PRO A 166 6.06 26.70 -18.02
N GLY A 167 4.99 26.22 -18.68
CA GLY A 167 3.80 25.71 -18.00
C GLY A 167 4.10 24.48 -17.15
N MET A 168 4.89 23.54 -17.69
CA MET A 168 5.33 22.33 -16.98
C MET A 168 6.21 22.67 -15.78
N THR A 169 7.14 23.62 -15.94
CA THR A 169 8.03 24.07 -14.86
C THR A 169 7.23 24.73 -13.73
N LYS A 170 6.25 25.57 -14.08
CA LYS A 170 5.35 26.21 -13.12
C LYS A 170 4.52 25.17 -12.36
N MET A 171 3.93 24.20 -13.07
CA MET A 171 3.16 23.11 -12.46
C MET A 171 4.02 22.30 -11.49
N ALA A 172 5.22 21.89 -11.90
CA ALA A 172 6.14 21.12 -11.06
C ALA A 172 6.53 21.87 -9.78
N LYS A 173 6.79 23.18 -9.88
CA LYS A 173 7.12 24.02 -8.72
C LYS A 173 5.93 24.12 -7.75
N MET A 174 4.73 24.38 -8.24
CA MET A 174 3.53 24.50 -7.40
C MET A 174 3.20 23.20 -6.67
N ILE A 175 3.40 22.04 -7.33
CA ILE A 175 3.20 20.73 -6.70
C ILE A 175 4.28 20.44 -5.65
N ASP A 176 5.53 20.82 -5.91
CA ASP A 176 6.62 20.64 -4.94
C ASP A 176 6.40 21.49 -3.66
N GLU A 177 6.02 22.75 -3.82
CA GLU A 177 5.65 23.61 -2.68
C GLU A 177 4.45 23.02 -1.91
N ARG A 178 3.44 22.50 -2.63
CA ARG A 178 2.26 21.89 -2.00
C ARG A 178 2.58 20.62 -1.24
N GLN A 179 3.39 19.70 -1.78
CA GLN A 179 3.70 18.45 -1.07
C GLN A 179 4.47 18.68 0.22
N GLN A 180 5.23 19.77 0.34
CA GLN A 180 5.95 20.11 1.57
C GLN A 180 4.99 20.52 2.69
N GLU A 181 3.83 21.10 2.34
CA GLU A 181 2.80 21.51 3.30
C GLU A 181 1.90 20.36 3.75
N LEU A 182 1.80 19.26 3.02
CA LEU A 182 0.89 18.15 3.37
C LEU A 182 1.38 17.38 4.61
N THR A 183 0.44 16.98 5.47
CA THR A 183 0.71 16.14 6.65
C THR A 183 0.60 14.64 6.34
N HIS A 184 -0.27 14.27 5.39
CA HIS A 184 -0.44 12.88 4.96
C HIS A 184 0.69 12.46 4.00
N GLN A 185 1.63 11.65 4.51
CA GLN A 185 2.77 11.17 3.73
C GLN A 185 2.38 10.41 2.46
N GLU A 186 1.31 9.62 2.51
CA GLU A 186 0.81 8.86 1.35
C GLU A 186 0.47 9.81 0.18
N HIS A 187 -0.18 10.95 0.46
CA HIS A 187 -0.53 11.93 -0.58
C HIS A 187 0.72 12.60 -1.16
N ARG A 188 1.72 12.89 -0.32
CA ARG A 188 3.01 13.45 -0.77
C ARG A 188 3.69 12.52 -1.76
N VAL A 189 3.76 11.22 -1.43
CA VAL A 189 4.36 10.20 -2.28
C VAL A 189 3.62 10.10 -3.62
N MET A 190 2.28 10.11 -3.60
CA MET A 190 1.48 10.07 -4.83
C MET A 190 1.76 11.28 -5.74
N LEU A 191 1.76 12.50 -5.18
CA LEU A 191 2.07 13.72 -5.94
C LEU A 191 3.47 13.71 -6.54
N VAL A 192 4.48 13.32 -5.74
CA VAL A 192 5.88 13.27 -6.19
C VAL A 192 6.05 12.23 -7.30
N ASN A 193 5.47 11.05 -7.14
CA ASN A 193 5.57 9.97 -8.13
C ASN A 193 4.90 10.34 -9.46
N SER A 194 3.67 10.86 -9.43
CA SER A 194 2.98 11.29 -10.65
C SER A 194 3.70 12.45 -11.34
N MET A 195 4.20 13.44 -10.58
CA MET A 195 4.96 14.55 -11.15
C MET A 195 6.30 14.10 -11.76
N ASN A 196 6.99 13.14 -11.14
CA ASN A 196 8.21 12.56 -11.71
C ASN A 196 7.92 11.83 -13.01
N THR A 197 6.84 11.03 -13.07
CA THR A 197 6.41 10.36 -14.30
C THR A 197 6.13 11.38 -15.41
N VAL A 198 5.43 12.47 -15.10
CA VAL A 198 5.17 13.56 -16.04
C VAL A 198 6.47 14.22 -16.55
N LYS A 199 7.48 14.39 -15.69
CA LYS A 199 8.80 14.92 -16.09
C LYS A 199 9.55 13.95 -17.01
N GLU A 200 9.52 12.66 -16.71
CA GLU A 200 10.16 11.60 -17.50
C GLU A 200 9.51 11.41 -18.88
N LEU A 201 8.19 11.64 -18.99
CA LEU A 201 7.46 11.54 -20.25
C LEU A 201 7.60 12.77 -21.16
N LEU A 202 8.01 13.92 -20.62
CA LEU A 202 8.16 15.14 -21.44
C LEU A 202 9.20 14.97 -22.57
N PRO A 203 10.43 14.47 -22.33
CA PRO A 203 11.38 14.16 -23.41
C PRO A 203 10.85 13.14 -24.41
N VAL A 204 10.08 12.15 -23.94
CA VAL A 204 9.46 11.11 -24.77
C VAL A 204 8.43 11.72 -25.72
N LEU A 205 7.59 12.64 -25.23
CA LEU A 205 6.59 13.33 -26.04
C LEU A 205 7.26 14.14 -27.16
N ILE A 206 8.30 14.91 -26.83
CA ILE A 206 9.05 15.68 -27.81
C ILE A 206 9.69 14.76 -28.87
N SER A 207 10.29 13.64 -28.43
CA SER A 207 10.89 12.64 -29.32
C SER A 207 9.84 12.00 -30.24
N ALA A 208 8.69 11.60 -29.70
CA ALA A 208 7.57 11.00 -30.43
C ALA A 208 6.96 11.96 -31.48
N MET A 209 6.82 13.25 -31.13
CA MET A 209 6.35 14.27 -32.08
C MET A 209 7.40 14.55 -33.17
N LYS A 210 8.69 14.59 -32.82
CA LYS A 210 9.78 14.76 -33.79
C LYS A 210 9.80 13.64 -34.82
N ILE A 211 9.68 12.38 -34.38
CA ILE A 211 9.65 11.24 -35.30
C ILE A 211 8.37 11.21 -36.13
N PHE A 212 7.22 11.59 -35.57
CA PHE A 212 5.97 11.71 -36.32
C PHE A 212 6.08 12.72 -37.48
N VAL A 213 6.52 13.94 -37.20
CA VAL A 213 6.70 15.00 -38.21
C VAL A 213 7.72 14.57 -39.28
N THR A 214 8.84 13.96 -38.86
CA THR A 214 9.89 13.50 -39.78
C THR A 214 9.37 12.40 -40.72
N THR A 215 8.66 11.41 -40.18
CA THR A 215 8.16 10.27 -40.96
C THR A 215 7.02 10.68 -41.89
N LYS A 216 6.15 11.59 -41.44
CA LYS A 216 5.05 12.16 -42.23
C LYS A 216 5.55 12.94 -43.45
N ASN A 217 6.56 13.80 -43.26
CA ASN A 217 7.12 14.62 -44.34
C ASN A 217 7.84 13.79 -45.42
N SER A 218 8.44 12.66 -45.04
CA SER A 218 9.13 11.77 -45.97
C SER A 218 8.21 10.75 -46.65
N LYS A 219 6.91 10.68 -46.32
CA LYS A 219 5.97 9.61 -46.75
C LYS A 219 6.49 8.18 -46.48
N ASN A 220 7.28 8.03 -45.42
CA ASN A 220 7.91 6.76 -45.09
C ASN A 220 6.92 5.80 -44.41
N GLN A 221 7.21 4.50 -44.49
CA GLN A 221 6.48 3.49 -43.71
C GLN A 221 6.83 3.66 -42.21
N GLY A 222 5.81 3.63 -41.33
CA GLY A 222 6.01 3.83 -39.87
C GLY A 222 5.22 4.98 -39.22
N ILE A 223 4.38 5.69 -39.97
CA ILE A 223 3.60 6.83 -39.45
C ILE A 223 2.62 6.40 -38.36
N GLU A 224 1.99 5.24 -38.50
CA GLU A 224 1.04 4.74 -37.50
C GLU A 224 1.71 4.44 -36.17
N GLU A 225 2.90 3.82 -36.19
CA GLU A 225 3.69 3.56 -34.98
C GLU A 225 4.10 4.86 -34.29
N ALA A 226 4.58 5.86 -35.06
CA ALA A 226 4.94 7.16 -34.52
C ALA A 226 3.74 7.90 -33.89
N LEU A 227 2.58 7.84 -34.55
CA LEU A 227 1.33 8.43 -34.04
C LEU A 227 0.84 7.71 -32.77
N LYS A 228 0.92 6.37 -32.73
CA LYS A 228 0.60 5.58 -31.53
C LYS A 228 1.51 5.92 -30.36
N ASN A 229 2.83 6.04 -30.57
CA ASN A 229 3.77 6.44 -29.49
C ASN A 229 3.49 7.84 -28.97
N ARG A 230 3.20 8.81 -29.85
CA ARG A 230 2.80 10.17 -29.46
C ARG A 230 1.54 10.16 -28.61
N ASN A 231 0.48 9.51 -29.10
CA ASN A 231 -0.82 9.49 -28.43
C ASN A 231 -0.75 8.76 -27.08
N PHE A 232 -0.05 7.62 -27.01
CA PHE A 232 0.20 6.91 -25.75
C PHE A 232 0.87 7.83 -24.70
N THR A 233 1.87 8.60 -25.13
CA THR A 233 2.58 9.51 -24.22
C THR A 233 1.66 10.63 -23.71
N VAL A 234 0.84 11.21 -24.59
CA VAL A 234 -0.16 12.23 -24.24
C VAL A 234 -1.20 11.69 -23.28
N GLU A 235 -1.76 10.51 -23.55
CA GLU A 235 -2.76 9.85 -22.70
C GLU A 235 -2.20 9.56 -21.30
N LYS A 236 -0.98 9.01 -21.23
CA LYS A 236 -0.35 8.70 -19.95
C LYS A 236 0.01 9.95 -19.15
N MET A 237 0.57 10.98 -19.78
CA MET A 237 0.79 12.27 -19.11
C MET A 237 -0.51 12.86 -18.60
N SER A 238 -1.58 12.78 -19.39
CA SER A 238 -2.90 13.28 -19.00
C SER A 238 -3.48 12.51 -17.82
N ALA A 239 -3.31 11.19 -17.78
CA ALA A 239 -3.75 10.35 -16.66
C ALA A 239 -3.02 10.74 -15.35
N GLU A 240 -1.70 10.94 -15.38
CA GLU A 240 -0.93 11.34 -14.20
C GLU A 240 -1.28 12.77 -13.74
N ILE A 241 -1.55 13.70 -14.65
CA ILE A 241 -2.01 15.05 -14.29
C ILE A 241 -3.42 15.00 -13.66
N ASN A 242 -4.31 14.14 -14.15
CA ASN A 242 -5.61 13.93 -13.51
C ASN A 242 -5.48 13.31 -12.12
N GLU A 243 -4.53 12.39 -11.91
CA GLU A 243 -4.25 11.83 -10.59
C GLU A 243 -3.70 12.90 -9.63
N ILE A 244 -2.80 13.78 -10.11
CA ILE A 244 -2.35 14.95 -9.35
C ILE A 244 -3.56 15.82 -8.93
N ILE A 245 -4.44 16.16 -9.87
CA ILE A 245 -5.64 16.97 -9.58
C ILE A 245 -6.50 16.30 -8.52
N ARG A 246 -6.69 14.98 -8.58
CA ARG A 246 -7.46 14.20 -7.61
C ARG A 246 -6.82 14.27 -6.23
N VAL A 247 -5.54 13.95 -6.12
CA VAL A 247 -4.80 13.89 -4.85
C VAL A 247 -4.72 15.26 -4.17
N LEU A 248 -4.59 16.34 -4.94
CA LEU A 248 -4.57 17.72 -4.43
C LEU A 248 -5.84 18.11 -3.66
N GLN A 249 -6.98 17.49 -3.96
CA GLN A 249 -8.27 17.76 -3.33
C GLN A 249 -8.54 16.91 -2.08
N LEU A 250 -7.64 15.98 -1.73
CA LEU A 250 -7.81 15.12 -0.57
C LEU A 250 -7.51 15.87 0.73
N THR A 251 -8.54 16.02 1.57
CA THR A 251 -8.47 16.65 2.90
C THR A 251 -8.45 15.64 4.05
N SER A 252 -8.66 14.36 3.74
CA SER A 252 -8.68 13.25 4.68
C SER A 252 -8.21 11.97 3.98
N TRP A 253 -8.38 10.82 4.62
CA TRP A 253 -7.93 9.52 4.10
C TRP A 253 -8.60 9.17 2.77
N ASP A 254 -7.83 8.64 1.83
CA ASP A 254 -8.31 8.31 0.48
C ASP A 254 -9.13 7.01 0.47
N GLU A 255 -10.44 7.12 0.66
CA GLU A 255 -11.39 5.99 0.56
C GLU A 255 -11.52 5.44 -0.88
N ASP A 256 -11.09 6.22 -1.88
CA ASP A 256 -11.27 5.94 -3.31
C ASP A 256 -10.01 5.42 -4.01
N ALA A 257 -8.83 5.51 -3.38
CA ALA A 257 -7.56 4.97 -3.87
C ALA A 257 -7.68 3.53 -4.39
N TRP A 258 -8.53 2.75 -3.72
CA TRP A 258 -8.71 1.34 -3.98
C TRP A 258 -9.67 1.05 -5.13
N ALA A 259 -10.70 1.87 -5.34
CA ALA A 259 -11.72 1.61 -6.36
C ALA A 259 -11.10 1.63 -7.77
N SER A 260 -10.26 2.63 -8.06
CA SER A 260 -9.57 2.71 -9.35
C SER A 260 -8.53 1.61 -9.55
N LYS A 261 -7.91 1.13 -8.48
CA LYS A 261 -6.93 0.02 -8.56
C LYS A 261 -7.64 -1.30 -8.86
N ASP A 262 -8.80 -1.53 -8.27
CA ASP A 262 -9.56 -2.77 -8.44
C ASP A 262 -10.15 -2.87 -9.85
N THR A 263 -10.75 -1.79 -10.37
CA THR A 263 -11.28 -1.77 -11.74
C THR A 263 -10.18 -1.99 -12.77
N GLU A 264 -9.02 -1.36 -12.60
CA GLU A 264 -7.85 -1.55 -13.46
C GLU A 264 -7.28 -2.96 -13.36
N ALA A 265 -7.20 -3.54 -12.16
CA ALA A 265 -6.77 -4.91 -11.97
C ALA A 265 -7.71 -5.92 -12.67
N MET A 266 -9.03 -5.70 -12.58
CA MET A 266 -10.01 -6.53 -13.26
C MET A 266 -9.92 -6.42 -14.79
N LYS A 267 -9.75 -5.22 -15.34
CA LYS A 267 -9.54 -5.01 -16.79
C LYS A 267 -8.29 -5.72 -17.28
N ARG A 268 -7.21 -5.66 -16.51
CA ARG A 268 -5.96 -6.34 -16.84
C ARG A 268 -6.11 -7.86 -16.82
N ALA A 269 -6.76 -8.40 -15.79
CA ALA A 269 -7.04 -9.83 -15.70
C ALA A 269 -7.87 -10.30 -16.91
N LEU A 270 -8.91 -9.55 -17.29
CA LEU A 270 -9.71 -9.82 -18.49
C LEU A 270 -8.89 -9.83 -19.78
N ALA A 271 -8.10 -8.77 -20.02
CA ALA A 271 -7.24 -8.71 -21.21
C ALA A 271 -6.24 -9.88 -21.27
N SER A 272 -5.73 -10.31 -20.11
CA SER A 272 -4.87 -11.49 -20.01
C SER A 272 -5.62 -12.78 -20.34
N ILE A 273 -6.83 -12.96 -19.79
CA ILE A 273 -7.70 -14.10 -20.07
C ILE A 273 -7.97 -14.18 -21.58
N ASP A 274 -8.42 -13.08 -22.20
CA ASP A 274 -8.75 -13.01 -23.62
C ASP A 274 -7.56 -13.39 -24.50
N SER A 275 -6.36 -12.89 -24.17
CA SER A 275 -5.13 -13.17 -24.92
C SER A 275 -4.72 -14.65 -24.87
N LYS A 276 -5.09 -15.38 -23.82
CA LYS A 276 -4.71 -16.78 -23.59
C LYS A 276 -5.79 -17.78 -23.94
N LEU A 277 -7.03 -17.33 -24.13
CA LEU A 277 -8.19 -18.18 -24.30
C LEU A 277 -8.07 -19.11 -25.51
N ASN A 278 -7.58 -18.61 -26.65
CA ASN A 278 -7.37 -19.41 -27.86
C ASN A 278 -6.28 -20.48 -27.68
N GLN A 279 -5.18 -20.13 -27.02
CA GLN A 279 -4.07 -21.06 -26.74
C GLN A 279 -4.54 -22.18 -25.80
N ALA A 280 -5.28 -21.84 -24.75
CA ALA A 280 -5.88 -22.79 -23.82
C ALA A 280 -6.90 -23.71 -24.50
N LYS A 281 -7.78 -23.15 -25.34
CA LYS A 281 -8.75 -23.95 -26.11
C LYS A 281 -8.06 -24.90 -27.09
N GLY A 282 -7.00 -24.45 -27.79
CA GLY A 282 -6.22 -25.31 -28.68
C GLY A 282 -5.72 -26.59 -27.97
N TRP A 283 -5.23 -26.45 -26.74
CA TRP A 283 -4.80 -27.59 -25.93
C TRP A 283 -5.93 -28.57 -25.58
N LEU A 284 -7.11 -28.06 -25.27
CA LEU A 284 -8.27 -28.89 -24.93
C LEU A 284 -8.82 -29.64 -26.15
N HIS A 285 -8.75 -29.02 -27.34
CA HIS A 285 -9.22 -29.61 -28.58
C HIS A 285 -8.26 -30.65 -29.16
N ASP A 286 -6.97 -30.59 -28.82
CA ASP A 286 -5.96 -31.57 -29.22
C ASP A 286 -5.81 -32.69 -28.16
N PRO A 287 -6.28 -33.92 -28.42
CA PRO A 287 -6.15 -35.04 -27.49
C PRO A 287 -4.70 -35.53 -27.32
N SER A 288 -3.79 -35.12 -28.21
CA SER A 288 -2.38 -35.49 -28.21
C SER A 288 -1.46 -34.46 -27.55
N ALA A 289 -2.01 -33.31 -27.13
CA ALA A 289 -1.22 -32.27 -26.50
C ALA A 289 -0.65 -32.71 -25.14
N PHE A 290 0.58 -32.28 -24.86
CA PHE A 290 1.38 -32.83 -23.77
C PHE A 290 1.09 -32.08 -22.46
N PRO A 291 0.88 -32.79 -21.32
CA PRO A 291 0.78 -32.14 -20.02
C PRO A 291 2.03 -31.31 -19.70
N GLY A 292 1.83 -30.06 -19.28
CA GLY A 292 2.89 -29.09 -18.96
C GLY A 292 3.34 -28.19 -20.11
N ASP A 293 2.79 -28.36 -21.32
CA ASP A 293 3.06 -27.46 -22.45
C ASP A 293 2.46 -26.05 -22.25
N ALA A 294 2.72 -25.15 -23.20
CA ALA A 294 2.23 -23.76 -23.14
C ALA A 294 0.68 -23.67 -23.14
N GLY A 295 -0.01 -24.69 -23.63
CA GLY A 295 -1.46 -24.77 -23.68
C GLY A 295 -2.07 -25.06 -22.31
N GLU A 296 -1.54 -26.03 -21.57
CA GLU A 296 -1.96 -26.25 -20.18
C GLU A 296 -1.64 -25.03 -19.30
N GLN A 297 -0.45 -24.45 -19.48
CA GLN A 297 -0.06 -23.23 -18.75
C GLN A 297 -1.02 -22.07 -19.01
N ALA A 298 -1.50 -21.92 -20.25
CA ALA A 298 -2.52 -20.91 -20.58
C ALA A 298 -3.83 -21.14 -19.81
N ILE A 299 -4.29 -22.39 -19.66
CA ILE A 299 -5.49 -22.70 -18.84
C ILE A 299 -5.25 -22.28 -17.39
N ARG A 300 -4.12 -22.67 -16.79
CA ARG A 300 -3.79 -22.32 -15.39
C ARG A 300 -3.71 -20.81 -15.20
N GLN A 301 -3.15 -20.09 -16.17
CA GLN A 301 -3.08 -18.64 -16.13
C GLN A 301 -4.47 -18.00 -16.18
N ILE A 302 -5.37 -18.48 -17.03
CA ILE A 302 -6.77 -17.99 -17.07
C ILE A 302 -7.46 -18.20 -15.72
N LEU A 303 -7.31 -19.38 -15.12
CA LEU A 303 -7.91 -19.68 -13.81
C LEU A 303 -7.34 -18.80 -12.69
N ASP A 304 -6.03 -18.51 -12.71
CA ASP A 304 -5.38 -17.60 -11.76
C ASP A 304 -5.90 -16.16 -11.90
N GLU A 305 -5.94 -15.63 -13.14
CA GLU A 305 -6.45 -14.28 -13.40
C GLU A 305 -7.94 -14.14 -13.06
N ALA A 306 -8.76 -15.15 -13.38
CA ALA A 306 -10.17 -15.18 -12.98
C ALA A 306 -10.33 -15.25 -11.46
N GLY A 307 -9.48 -16.02 -10.78
CA GLY A 307 -9.43 -16.10 -9.32
C GLY A 307 -9.13 -14.74 -8.68
N LYS A 308 -8.17 -13.98 -9.24
CA LYS A 308 -7.85 -12.61 -8.79
C LYS A 308 -9.05 -11.67 -8.90
N VAL A 309 -9.84 -11.76 -9.97
CA VAL A 309 -11.08 -10.99 -10.09
C VAL A 309 -12.11 -11.43 -9.05
N GLY A 310 -12.28 -12.74 -8.85
CA GLY A 310 -13.15 -13.27 -7.80
C GLY A 310 -12.79 -12.76 -6.40
N GLU A 311 -11.50 -12.64 -6.10
CA GLU A 311 -10.98 -12.11 -4.83
C GLU A 311 -11.31 -10.62 -4.60
N LEU A 312 -11.52 -9.85 -5.68
CA LEU A 312 -11.94 -8.45 -5.64
C LEU A 312 -13.47 -8.29 -5.56
N CYS A 313 -14.24 -9.37 -5.69
CA CYS A 313 -15.69 -9.37 -5.55
C CYS A 313 -16.11 -9.59 -4.10
N ALA A 314 -17.35 -9.20 -3.75
CA ALA A 314 -17.95 -9.48 -2.44
C ALA A 314 -19.05 -10.55 -2.51
N GLY A 315 -19.37 -11.14 -1.35
CA GLY A 315 -20.57 -11.96 -1.16
C GLY A 315 -20.67 -13.20 -2.06
N LYS A 316 -21.78 -13.30 -2.81
CA LYS A 316 -22.13 -14.47 -3.64
C LYS A 316 -21.30 -14.54 -4.92
N GLU A 317 -21.10 -13.41 -5.59
CA GLU A 317 -20.35 -13.32 -6.85
C GLU A 317 -18.92 -13.86 -6.69
N ARG A 318 -18.24 -13.46 -5.61
CA ARG A 318 -16.93 -14.02 -5.22
C ARG A 318 -16.94 -15.54 -5.12
N ARG A 319 -17.86 -16.10 -4.33
CA ARG A 319 -17.93 -17.56 -4.08
C ARG A 319 -18.16 -18.33 -5.36
N GLU A 320 -18.97 -17.80 -6.27
CA GLU A 320 -19.24 -18.44 -7.55
C GLU A 320 -18.02 -18.45 -8.47
N ILE A 321 -17.33 -17.31 -8.63
CA ILE A 321 -16.14 -17.22 -9.49
C ILE A 321 -15.04 -18.16 -8.97
N LEU A 322 -14.73 -18.09 -7.67
CA LEU A 322 -13.70 -18.92 -7.04
C LEU A 322 -14.08 -20.41 -7.07
N GLY A 323 -15.36 -20.74 -6.86
CA GLY A 323 -15.87 -22.10 -6.96
C GLY A 323 -15.73 -22.68 -8.37
N THR A 324 -16.04 -21.90 -9.41
CA THR A 324 -15.83 -22.29 -10.80
C THR A 324 -14.34 -22.48 -11.10
N CYS A 325 -13.46 -21.59 -10.63
CA CYS A 325 -12.01 -21.74 -10.82
C CYS A 325 -11.48 -23.06 -10.23
N LYS A 326 -11.89 -23.39 -8.99
CA LYS A 326 -11.48 -24.63 -8.31
C LYS A 326 -11.95 -25.88 -9.06
N MET A 327 -13.22 -25.89 -9.46
CA MET A 327 -13.80 -27.01 -10.23
C MET A 327 -13.04 -27.22 -11.55
N LEU A 328 -12.82 -26.15 -12.31
CA LEU A 328 -12.14 -26.23 -13.60
C LEU A 328 -10.69 -26.66 -13.44
N GLY A 329 -9.98 -26.13 -12.42
CA GLY A 329 -8.62 -26.56 -12.10
C GLY A 329 -8.51 -28.06 -11.85
N GLN A 330 -9.39 -28.61 -11.01
CA GLN A 330 -9.45 -30.05 -10.73
C GLN A 330 -9.79 -30.88 -11.98
N MET A 331 -10.66 -30.37 -12.85
CA MET A 331 -10.96 -31.03 -14.12
C MET A 331 -9.77 -30.99 -15.08
N THR A 332 -9.00 -29.89 -15.09
CA THR A 332 -7.74 -29.79 -15.85
C THR A 332 -6.71 -30.79 -15.34
N ASP A 333 -6.56 -30.97 -14.02
CA ASP A 333 -5.70 -32.00 -13.44
C ASP A 333 -6.09 -33.39 -13.93
N GLN A 334 -7.40 -33.72 -13.90
CA GLN A 334 -7.90 -35.00 -14.39
C GLN A 334 -7.62 -35.21 -15.88
N VAL A 335 -7.74 -34.17 -16.72
CA VAL A 335 -7.42 -34.26 -18.15
C VAL A 335 -5.91 -34.47 -18.35
N ALA A 336 -5.08 -33.73 -17.63
CA ALA A 336 -3.63 -33.84 -17.68
C ALA A 336 -3.15 -35.25 -17.25
N ASP A 337 -3.70 -35.78 -16.16
CA ASP A 337 -3.40 -37.13 -15.67
C ASP A 337 -3.82 -38.20 -16.69
N LEU A 338 -5.01 -38.08 -17.28
CA LEU A 338 -5.47 -38.99 -18.32
C LEU A 338 -4.56 -38.95 -19.56
N ARG A 339 -4.07 -37.77 -19.96
CA ARG A 339 -3.12 -37.62 -21.07
C ARG A 339 -1.72 -38.17 -20.73
N ALA A 340 -1.25 -38.02 -19.49
CA ALA A 340 0.01 -38.57 -19.01
C ALA A 340 -0.03 -40.11 -18.89
N SER A 341 -1.20 -40.68 -18.57
CA SER A 341 -1.39 -42.13 -18.45
C SER A 341 -1.52 -42.81 -19.82
N ARG A 342 -0.44 -43.49 -20.26
CA ARG A 342 -0.32 -44.39 -21.45
C ARG A 342 -1.46 -44.30 -22.49
N GLY A 343 -1.60 -43.15 -23.15
CA GLY A 343 -2.47 -42.97 -24.33
C GLY A 343 -3.97 -42.78 -24.06
N GLN A 344 -4.41 -42.50 -22.82
CA GLN A 344 -5.83 -42.22 -22.54
C GLN A 344 -6.30 -40.82 -22.95
N GLY A 345 -5.45 -39.99 -23.59
CA GLY A 345 -5.82 -38.65 -24.06
C GLY A 345 -7.00 -38.63 -25.04
N SER A 346 -7.12 -39.66 -25.89
CA SER A 346 -8.24 -39.84 -26.83
C SER A 346 -9.39 -40.69 -26.27
N SER A 347 -9.40 -40.96 -24.97
CA SER A 347 -10.52 -41.63 -24.30
C SER A 347 -11.79 -40.78 -24.42
N PRO A 348 -12.98 -41.37 -24.61
CA PRO A 348 -14.24 -40.63 -24.55
C PRO A 348 -14.39 -39.78 -23.28
N VAL A 349 -13.90 -40.29 -22.15
CA VAL A 349 -13.92 -39.58 -20.86
C VAL A 349 -12.98 -38.38 -20.86
N ALA A 350 -11.77 -38.53 -21.44
CA ALA A 350 -10.79 -37.45 -21.51
C ALA A 350 -11.29 -36.32 -22.44
N MET A 351 -11.82 -36.67 -23.62
CA MET A 351 -12.39 -35.70 -24.56
C MET A 351 -13.63 -35.01 -23.98
N GLN A 352 -14.51 -35.75 -23.29
CA GLN A 352 -15.68 -35.16 -22.64
C GLN A 352 -15.27 -34.17 -21.53
N LYS A 353 -14.30 -34.53 -20.69
CA LYS A 353 -13.79 -33.62 -19.65
C LYS A 353 -13.09 -32.40 -20.25
N ALA A 354 -12.28 -32.57 -21.28
CA ALA A 354 -11.63 -31.44 -21.98
C ALA A 354 -12.68 -30.48 -22.59
N GLN A 355 -13.76 -31.02 -23.17
CA GLN A 355 -14.87 -30.22 -23.68
C GLN A 355 -15.60 -29.46 -22.56
N GLN A 356 -15.84 -30.10 -21.41
CA GLN A 356 -16.43 -29.45 -20.25
C GLN A 356 -15.55 -28.33 -19.69
N VAL A 357 -14.23 -28.52 -19.66
CA VAL A 357 -13.29 -27.45 -19.28
C VAL A 357 -13.39 -26.29 -20.27
N SER A 358 -13.42 -26.57 -21.58
CA SER A 358 -13.55 -25.52 -22.61
C SER A 358 -14.82 -24.69 -22.44
N GLN A 359 -15.97 -25.33 -22.25
CA GLN A 359 -17.25 -24.65 -21.99
C GLN A 359 -17.22 -23.89 -20.65
N GLY A 360 -16.58 -24.47 -19.63
CA GLY A 360 -16.42 -23.85 -18.33
C GLY A 360 -15.57 -22.58 -18.37
N LEU A 361 -14.51 -22.53 -19.20
CA LEU A 361 -13.71 -21.33 -19.41
C LEU A 361 -14.54 -20.18 -20.01
N ASP A 362 -15.48 -20.48 -20.92
CA ASP A 362 -16.39 -19.46 -21.48
C ASP A 362 -17.33 -18.91 -20.42
N VAL A 363 -17.93 -19.79 -19.61
CA VAL A 363 -18.79 -19.38 -18.49
C VAL A 363 -18.03 -18.56 -17.46
N LEU A 364 -16.80 -18.97 -17.12
CA LEU A 364 -15.95 -18.25 -16.18
C LEU A 364 -15.61 -16.85 -16.70
N THR A 365 -15.19 -16.75 -17.97
CA THR A 365 -14.87 -15.46 -18.60
C THR A 365 -16.08 -14.52 -18.57
N ALA A 366 -17.27 -15.00 -18.94
CA ALA A 366 -18.49 -14.18 -18.88
C ALA A 366 -18.84 -13.72 -17.45
N LYS A 367 -18.59 -14.54 -16.42
CA LYS A 367 -18.79 -14.14 -15.01
C LYS A 367 -17.80 -13.05 -14.60
N VAL A 368 -16.53 -13.19 -14.97
CA VAL A 368 -15.47 -12.21 -14.70
C VAL A 368 -15.78 -10.88 -15.39
N GLU A 369 -16.22 -10.91 -16.66
CA GLU A 369 -16.64 -9.72 -17.41
C GLU A 369 -17.81 -8.99 -16.73
N ASN A 370 -18.80 -9.72 -16.24
CA ASN A 370 -19.94 -9.14 -15.53
C ASN A 370 -19.51 -8.45 -14.24
N ALA A 371 -18.65 -9.08 -13.44
CA ALA A 371 -18.13 -8.52 -12.21
C ALA A 371 -17.32 -7.24 -12.47
N ALA A 372 -16.44 -7.26 -13.48
CA ALA A 372 -15.64 -6.10 -13.87
C ALA A 372 -16.50 -4.92 -14.32
N ARG A 373 -17.49 -5.17 -15.20
CA ARG A 373 -18.43 -4.14 -15.66
C ARG A 373 -19.27 -3.57 -14.53
N LYS A 374 -19.72 -4.40 -13.59
CA LYS A 374 -20.49 -3.98 -12.42
C LYS A 374 -19.68 -3.03 -11.54
N LEU A 375 -18.46 -3.41 -11.15
CA LEU A 375 -17.60 -2.59 -10.30
C LEU A 375 -17.21 -1.26 -10.98
N GLU A 376 -16.86 -1.31 -12.27
CA GLU A 376 -16.57 -0.11 -13.06
C GLU A 376 -17.80 0.81 -13.15
N ALA A 377 -18.98 0.26 -13.45
CA ALA A 377 -20.22 1.02 -13.52
C ALA A 377 -20.55 1.70 -12.19
N MET A 378 -20.44 1.00 -11.06
CA MET A 378 -20.65 1.56 -9.73
C MET A 378 -19.66 2.70 -9.42
N THR A 379 -18.38 2.51 -9.76
CA THR A 379 -17.32 3.51 -9.53
C THR A 379 -17.52 4.76 -10.40
N ASN A 380 -17.85 4.57 -11.67
CA ASN A 380 -18.13 5.66 -12.59
C ASN A 380 -19.39 6.45 -12.17
N SER A 381 -20.45 5.75 -11.74
CA SER A 381 -21.65 6.40 -11.20
C SER A 381 -21.35 7.17 -9.92
N LYS A 382 -20.51 6.64 -9.01
CA LYS A 382 -20.04 7.38 -7.82
C LYS A 382 -19.35 8.69 -8.19
N GLN A 383 -18.41 8.66 -9.14
CA GLN A 383 -17.71 9.87 -9.60
C GLN A 383 -18.65 10.84 -10.32
N SER A 384 -19.58 10.34 -11.13
CA SER A 384 -20.61 11.12 -11.82
C SER A 384 -21.52 11.85 -10.83
N ILE A 385 -21.99 11.16 -9.78
CA ILE A 385 -22.78 11.75 -8.68
C ILE A 385 -22.01 12.89 -8.01
N ALA A 386 -20.75 12.69 -7.66
CA ALA A 386 -19.95 13.73 -7.00
C ALA A 386 -19.86 15.01 -7.84
N LYS A 387 -19.54 14.89 -9.14
CA LYS A 387 -19.47 16.04 -10.07
C LYS A 387 -20.82 16.73 -10.25
N LYS A 388 -21.90 15.96 -10.35
CA LYS A 388 -23.25 16.49 -10.54
C LYS A 388 -23.80 17.18 -9.30
N ILE A 389 -23.53 16.64 -8.11
CA ILE A 389 -23.88 17.28 -6.85
C ILE A 389 -23.14 18.60 -6.71
N ASP A 390 -21.85 18.66 -7.00
CA ASP A 390 -21.08 19.91 -6.96
C ASP A 390 -21.68 20.99 -7.89
N ALA A 391 -21.99 20.64 -9.14
CA ALA A 391 -22.67 21.53 -10.07
C ALA A 391 -24.07 21.95 -9.58
N ALA A 392 -24.82 21.02 -8.96
CA ALA A 392 -26.13 21.29 -8.39
C ALA A 392 -26.07 22.22 -7.17
N GLN A 393 -25.00 22.19 -6.36
CA GLN A 393 -24.85 23.09 -5.22
C GLN A 393 -24.79 24.56 -5.67
N ASN A 394 -24.11 24.85 -6.79
CA ASN A 394 -24.09 26.20 -7.36
C ASN A 394 -25.49 26.67 -7.76
N TRP A 395 -26.30 25.78 -8.34
CA TRP A 395 -27.68 26.07 -8.71
C TRP A 395 -28.62 26.22 -7.52
N LEU A 396 -28.43 25.43 -6.46
CA LEU A 396 -29.21 25.55 -5.22
C LEU A 396 -28.92 26.87 -4.50
N ALA A 397 -27.68 27.36 -4.59
CA ALA A 397 -27.26 28.63 -4.03
C ALA A 397 -27.76 29.85 -4.81
N ASP A 398 -27.95 29.74 -6.13
CA ASP A 398 -28.50 30.81 -6.98
C ASP A 398 -30.04 30.72 -7.06
N PRO A 399 -30.80 31.66 -6.46
CA PRO A 399 -32.26 31.68 -6.53
C PRO A 399 -32.82 31.81 -7.95
N ASN A 400 -32.01 32.30 -8.90
CA ASN A 400 -32.38 32.54 -10.30
C ASN A 400 -31.84 31.47 -11.25
N GLY A 401 -31.25 30.39 -10.73
CA GLY A 401 -30.68 29.33 -11.56
C GLY A 401 -31.70 28.70 -12.52
N GLY A 402 -31.32 28.56 -13.79
CA GLY A 402 -32.14 28.00 -14.87
C GLY A 402 -32.34 26.47 -14.80
N PRO A 403 -33.04 25.86 -15.77
CA PRO A 403 -33.35 24.42 -15.77
C PRO A 403 -32.11 23.50 -15.84
N GLU A 404 -30.95 24.04 -16.26
CA GLU A 404 -29.68 23.31 -16.37
C GLU A 404 -29.22 22.72 -15.02
N GLY A 405 -29.46 23.41 -13.90
CA GLY A 405 -29.09 22.89 -12.59
C GLY A 405 -30.07 21.84 -12.04
N GLU A 406 -31.34 21.92 -12.44
CA GLU A 406 -32.31 20.85 -12.18
C GLU A 406 -31.91 19.57 -12.92
N GLU A 407 -31.37 19.70 -14.13
CA GLU A 407 -30.84 18.57 -14.91
C GLU A 407 -29.63 17.92 -14.23
N GLN A 408 -28.76 18.68 -13.55
CA GLN A 408 -27.67 18.10 -12.76
C GLN A 408 -28.19 17.25 -11.60
N ILE A 409 -29.21 17.71 -10.88
CA ILE A 409 -29.86 16.93 -9.80
C ILE A 409 -30.50 15.67 -10.39
N ARG A 410 -31.26 15.79 -11.48
CA ARG A 410 -31.88 14.64 -12.16
C ARG A 410 -30.83 13.63 -12.62
N GLY A 411 -29.71 14.09 -13.15
CA GLY A 411 -28.58 13.26 -13.52
C GLY A 411 -27.96 12.55 -12.31
N ALA A 412 -27.79 13.22 -11.17
CA ALA A 412 -27.30 12.59 -9.94
C ALA A 412 -28.25 11.50 -9.44
N LEU A 413 -29.57 11.74 -9.49
CA LEU A 413 -30.59 10.75 -9.12
C LEU A 413 -30.59 9.53 -10.06
N ALA A 414 -30.36 9.73 -11.36
CA ALA A 414 -30.26 8.65 -12.34
C ALA A 414 -29.04 7.75 -12.07
N GLU A 415 -27.89 8.34 -11.77
CA GLU A 415 -26.68 7.58 -11.41
C GLU A 415 -26.83 6.84 -10.08
N ALA A 416 -27.49 7.46 -9.09
CA ALA A 416 -27.77 6.82 -7.82
C ALA A 416 -28.75 5.65 -7.97
N ARG A 417 -29.72 5.74 -8.90
CA ARG A 417 -30.58 4.61 -9.26
C ARG A 417 -29.77 3.46 -9.85
N LYS A 418 -28.82 3.74 -10.73
CA LYS A 418 -27.93 2.71 -11.30
C LYS A 418 -27.11 1.99 -10.22
N ILE A 419 -26.63 2.71 -9.20
CA ILE A 419 -25.97 2.08 -8.04
C ILE A 419 -26.94 1.17 -7.27
N ALA A 420 -28.19 1.61 -7.06
CA ALA A 420 -29.20 0.80 -6.38
C ALA A 420 -29.53 -0.49 -7.16
N GLU A 421 -29.65 -0.41 -8.49
CA GLU A 421 -29.91 -1.57 -9.36
C GLU A 421 -28.76 -2.58 -9.38
N LEU A 422 -27.51 -2.11 -9.20
CA LEU A 422 -26.31 -2.95 -9.11
C LEU A 422 -26.03 -3.44 -7.68
N CYS A 423 -26.81 -3.02 -6.68
CA CYS A 423 -26.60 -3.41 -5.29
C CYS A 423 -27.20 -4.80 -5.00
N ASP A 424 -26.43 -5.65 -4.32
CA ASP A 424 -26.88 -7.01 -3.98
C ASP A 424 -27.70 -7.05 -2.68
N ASP A 425 -27.60 -6.04 -1.81
CA ASP A 425 -28.36 -5.95 -0.56
C ASP A 425 -29.71 -5.25 -0.80
N PRO A 426 -30.85 -5.97 -0.65
CA PRO A 426 -32.17 -5.39 -0.85
C PRO A 426 -32.45 -4.18 0.07
N LYS A 427 -31.94 -4.19 1.30
CA LYS A 427 -32.17 -3.11 2.26
C LYS A 427 -31.47 -1.83 1.84
N GLU A 428 -30.19 -1.93 1.45
CA GLU A 428 -29.42 -0.76 1.00
C GLU A 428 -29.99 -0.18 -0.30
N ARG A 429 -30.39 -1.06 -1.23
CA ARG A 429 -31.09 -0.65 -2.45
C ARG A 429 -32.36 0.14 -2.13
N ASP A 430 -33.24 -0.42 -1.30
CA ASP A 430 -34.55 0.18 -1.03
C ASP A 430 -34.43 1.51 -0.26
N ASP A 431 -33.42 1.64 0.61
CA ASP A 431 -33.12 2.89 1.32
C ASP A 431 -32.56 3.99 0.40
N ILE A 432 -31.80 3.62 -0.65
CA ILE A 432 -31.40 4.56 -1.71
C ILE A 432 -32.62 4.99 -2.50
N LEU A 433 -33.43 4.04 -2.99
CA LEU A 433 -34.62 4.32 -3.80
C LEU A 433 -35.62 5.24 -3.09
N ARG A 434 -35.81 5.09 -1.77
CA ARG A 434 -36.65 5.99 -0.96
C ARG A 434 -36.13 7.43 -0.99
N SER A 435 -34.82 7.63 -0.78
CA SER A 435 -34.20 8.95 -0.85
C SER A 435 -34.30 9.58 -2.24
N LEU A 436 -34.24 8.79 -3.32
CA LEU A 436 -34.45 9.32 -4.67
C LEU A 436 -35.85 9.93 -4.83
N GLY A 437 -36.88 9.27 -4.30
CA GLY A 437 -38.26 9.77 -4.35
C GLY A 437 -38.43 11.08 -3.58
N GLU A 438 -37.88 11.15 -2.37
CA GLU A 438 -37.91 12.34 -1.52
C GLU A 438 -37.22 13.54 -2.19
N ILE A 439 -35.99 13.35 -2.68
CA ILE A 439 -35.21 14.42 -3.33
C ILE A 439 -35.91 14.89 -4.61
N SER A 440 -36.47 13.96 -5.40
CA SER A 440 -37.23 14.31 -6.60
C SER A 440 -38.41 15.22 -6.27
N ALA A 441 -39.19 14.89 -5.24
CA ALA A 441 -40.35 15.69 -4.83
C ALA A 441 -39.95 17.09 -4.34
N LEU A 442 -38.92 17.19 -3.49
CA LEU A 442 -38.41 18.47 -2.99
C LEU A 442 -37.86 19.34 -4.12
N THR A 443 -37.13 18.74 -5.06
CA THR A 443 -36.54 19.44 -6.21
C THR A 443 -37.62 19.98 -7.14
N SER A 444 -38.66 19.18 -7.45
CA SER A 444 -39.79 19.65 -8.26
C SER A 444 -40.53 20.81 -7.60
N LYS A 445 -40.79 20.73 -6.28
CA LYS A 445 -41.42 21.81 -5.53
C LYS A 445 -40.58 23.10 -5.58
N LEU A 446 -39.26 22.99 -5.48
CA LEU A 446 -38.35 24.13 -5.59
C LEU A 446 -38.37 24.75 -7.00
N ALA A 447 -38.34 23.91 -8.03
CA ALA A 447 -38.41 24.35 -9.42
C ALA A 447 -39.75 25.03 -9.74
N ASP A 448 -40.87 24.57 -9.18
CA ASP A 448 -42.17 25.22 -9.30
C ASP A 448 -42.17 26.61 -8.65
N LEU A 449 -41.61 26.74 -7.45
CA LEU A 449 -41.47 28.05 -6.78
C LEU A 449 -40.63 29.02 -7.61
N ARG A 450 -39.51 28.56 -8.20
CA ARG A 450 -38.68 29.38 -9.09
C ARG A 450 -39.45 29.80 -10.35
N ARG A 451 -40.17 28.89 -11.01
CA ARG A 451 -41.02 29.18 -12.18
C ARG A 451 -42.14 30.17 -11.88
N GLN A 452 -42.65 30.19 -10.65
CA GLN A 452 -43.66 31.15 -10.18
C GLN A 452 -43.06 32.52 -9.80
N GLY A 453 -41.75 32.75 -10.02
CA GLY A 453 -41.06 33.98 -9.62
C GLY A 453 -40.80 34.08 -8.11
N LYS A 454 -41.02 33.01 -7.35
CA LYS A 454 -40.81 32.94 -5.88
C LYS A 454 -39.45 32.32 -5.52
N GLY A 455 -38.49 32.32 -6.45
CA GLY A 455 -37.17 31.70 -6.26
C GLY A 455 -36.38 32.26 -5.08
N ASP A 456 -36.57 33.56 -4.77
CA ASP A 456 -35.89 34.24 -3.66
C ASP A 456 -36.67 34.23 -2.33
N SER A 457 -37.83 33.57 -2.29
CA SER A 457 -38.66 33.53 -1.10
C SER A 457 -37.99 32.75 0.05
N PRO A 458 -38.32 33.05 1.32
CA PRO A 458 -37.84 32.26 2.47
C PRO A 458 -38.17 30.76 2.34
N GLU A 459 -39.33 30.42 1.77
CA GLU A 459 -39.73 29.03 1.50
C GLU A 459 -38.80 28.37 0.47
N ALA A 460 -38.52 29.04 -0.65
CA ALA A 460 -37.62 28.51 -1.68
C ALA A 460 -36.17 28.34 -1.18
N ARG A 461 -35.66 29.31 -0.40
CA ARG A 461 -34.32 29.22 0.21
C ARG A 461 -34.23 28.10 1.24
N ALA A 462 -35.25 27.92 2.07
CA ALA A 462 -35.30 26.81 3.03
C ALA A 462 -35.37 25.44 2.33
N LEU A 463 -36.18 25.34 1.27
CA LEU A 463 -36.31 24.13 0.47
C LEU A 463 -35.02 23.80 -0.29
N ALA A 464 -34.32 24.81 -0.84
CA ALA A 464 -33.02 24.63 -1.48
C ALA A 464 -31.97 24.06 -0.49
N LYS A 465 -31.95 24.56 0.75
CA LYS A 465 -31.09 24.01 1.81
C LYS A 465 -31.45 22.56 2.17
N GLN A 466 -32.74 22.25 2.21
CA GLN A 466 -33.21 20.88 2.46
C GLN A 466 -32.80 19.92 1.33
N VAL A 467 -32.93 20.34 0.07
CA VAL A 467 -32.45 19.57 -1.10
C VAL A 467 -30.94 19.36 -1.04
N ALA A 468 -30.16 20.40 -0.74
CA ALA A 468 -28.70 20.30 -0.59
C ALA A 468 -28.30 19.24 0.45
N THR A 469 -28.98 19.24 1.60
CA THR A 469 -28.75 18.26 2.68
C THR A 469 -29.11 16.84 2.23
N ALA A 470 -30.27 16.68 1.57
CA ALA A 470 -30.72 15.39 1.09
C ALA A 470 -29.80 14.81 -0.01
N LEU A 471 -29.23 15.66 -0.88
CA LEU A 471 -28.22 15.24 -1.87
C LEU A 471 -26.94 14.73 -1.19
N GLN A 472 -26.49 15.39 -0.12
CA GLN A 472 -25.32 14.92 0.64
C GLN A 472 -25.57 13.57 1.31
N ASN A 473 -26.77 13.37 1.86
CA ASN A 473 -27.19 12.09 2.44
C ASN A 473 -27.27 10.99 1.37
N LEU A 474 -27.79 11.32 0.17
CA LEU A 474 -27.79 10.39 -0.95
C LEU A 474 -26.37 9.97 -1.33
N GLN A 475 -25.44 10.93 -1.44
CA GLN A 475 -24.03 10.64 -1.74
C GLN A 475 -23.41 9.70 -0.71
N THR A 476 -23.73 9.89 0.58
CA THR A 476 -23.25 9.02 1.66
C THR A 476 -23.80 7.59 1.51
N LYS A 477 -25.10 7.44 1.26
CA LYS A 477 -25.73 6.14 1.03
C LYS A 477 -25.18 5.41 -0.19
N THR A 478 -24.99 6.12 -1.31
CA THR A 478 -24.43 5.52 -2.53
C THR A 478 -22.95 5.17 -2.35
N ASN A 479 -22.16 6.01 -1.69
CA ASN A 479 -20.78 5.69 -1.34
C ASN A 479 -20.68 4.42 -0.49
N ARG A 480 -21.57 4.26 0.50
CA ARG A 480 -21.66 3.05 1.32
C ARG A 480 -22.00 1.81 0.50
N ALA A 481 -22.98 1.88 -0.40
CA ALA A 481 -23.32 0.75 -1.27
C ALA A 481 -22.13 0.32 -2.16
N VAL A 482 -21.34 1.28 -2.67
CA VAL A 482 -20.10 1.01 -3.42
C VAL A 482 -18.97 0.49 -2.53
N ALA A 483 -18.94 0.86 -1.25
CA ALA A 483 -18.00 0.29 -0.28
C ALA A 483 -18.34 -1.18 0.03
N ASN A 484 -19.62 -1.49 0.22
CA ASN A 484 -20.08 -2.83 0.58
C ASN A 484 -20.04 -3.84 -0.57
N SER A 485 -20.01 -3.37 -1.83
CA SER A 485 -19.75 -4.25 -2.99
C SER A 485 -18.30 -4.72 -3.08
N ARG A 486 -17.40 -4.18 -2.25
CA ARG A 486 -15.99 -4.54 -2.19
C ARG A 486 -15.69 -5.36 -0.93
N PRO A 487 -14.87 -6.41 -1.03
CA PRO A 487 -14.45 -7.18 0.14
C PRO A 487 -13.46 -6.38 0.99
N ALA A 488 -13.38 -6.72 2.27
CA ALA A 488 -12.29 -6.22 3.12
C ALA A 488 -10.94 -6.69 2.55
N LYS A 489 -9.98 -5.77 2.47
CA LYS A 489 -8.68 -6.05 1.84
C LYS A 489 -7.67 -6.57 2.84
N ALA A 490 -7.01 -7.65 2.47
CA ALA A 490 -5.81 -8.12 3.13
C ALA A 490 -4.62 -7.19 2.83
N ALA A 491 -3.57 -7.29 3.64
CA ALA A 491 -2.33 -6.56 3.44
C ALA A 491 -1.68 -6.94 2.10
N VAL A 492 -0.99 -5.97 1.48
CA VAL A 492 -0.34 -6.19 0.18
C VAL A 492 0.93 -7.02 0.34
N HIS A 493 1.72 -6.78 1.39
CA HIS A 493 2.98 -7.50 1.67
C HIS A 493 2.76 -8.77 2.52
N LEU A 494 3.69 -9.72 2.42
CA LEU A 494 3.62 -11.05 3.04
C LEU A 494 3.43 -11.00 4.56
N GLU A 495 4.32 -10.32 5.29
CA GLU A 495 4.27 -10.29 6.76
C GLU A 495 2.95 -9.70 7.29
N GLY A 496 2.37 -8.74 6.57
CA GLY A 496 1.07 -8.16 6.93
C GLY A 496 -0.06 -9.17 6.77
N LYS A 497 -0.02 -10.01 5.72
CA LYS A 497 -0.99 -11.11 5.53
C LYS A 497 -0.85 -12.16 6.63
N ILE A 498 0.38 -12.55 6.96
CA ILE A 498 0.65 -13.51 8.04
C ILE A 498 0.12 -12.98 9.37
N GLU A 499 0.33 -11.70 9.65
CA GLU A 499 -0.19 -11.07 10.87
C GLU A 499 -1.72 -11.06 10.90
N GLN A 500 -2.37 -10.69 9.79
CA GLN A 500 -3.84 -10.72 9.69
C GLN A 500 -4.40 -12.14 9.86
N ALA A 501 -3.77 -13.13 9.23
CA ALA A 501 -4.12 -14.54 9.40
C ALA A 501 -3.96 -14.99 10.86
N GLN A 502 -2.83 -14.69 11.49
CA GLN A 502 -2.55 -15.07 12.87
C GLN A 502 -3.58 -14.48 13.84
N ARG A 503 -3.97 -13.21 13.66
CA ARG A 503 -4.98 -12.56 14.50
C ARG A 503 -6.32 -13.32 14.49
N TRP A 504 -6.76 -13.76 13.31
CA TRP A 504 -7.97 -14.56 13.17
C TRP A 504 -7.81 -15.96 13.77
N ILE A 505 -6.65 -16.59 13.58
CA ILE A 505 -6.35 -17.90 14.18
C ILE A 505 -6.37 -17.85 15.71
N ASP A 506 -5.85 -16.78 16.30
CA ASP A 506 -5.82 -16.58 17.74
C ASP A 506 -7.22 -16.32 18.32
N ASN A 507 -8.09 -15.66 17.55
CA ASN A 507 -9.45 -15.28 17.99
C ASN A 507 -10.50 -15.51 16.88
N PRO A 508 -10.83 -16.76 16.52
CA PRO A 508 -11.70 -17.05 15.37
C PRO A 508 -13.15 -16.57 15.51
N THR A 509 -13.57 -16.27 16.75
CA THR A 509 -14.92 -15.81 17.11
C THR A 509 -15.12 -14.30 16.97
N VAL A 510 -14.03 -13.52 16.88
CA VAL A 510 -14.09 -12.06 16.75
C VAL A 510 -14.23 -11.68 15.28
N ASP A 511 -15.25 -10.87 14.96
CA ASP A 511 -15.47 -10.38 13.60
C ASP A 511 -14.35 -9.42 13.17
N ASP A 512 -13.46 -9.93 12.32
CA ASP A 512 -12.38 -9.18 11.67
C ASP A 512 -12.78 -8.70 10.27
N ARG A 513 -14.08 -8.69 9.94
CA ARG A 513 -14.65 -8.42 8.61
C ARG A 513 -14.15 -9.38 7.53
N GLY A 514 -13.69 -10.58 7.91
CA GLY A 514 -13.18 -11.61 7.02
C GLY A 514 -11.75 -11.38 6.52
N VAL A 515 -11.02 -10.42 7.10
CA VAL A 515 -9.67 -10.04 6.66
C VAL A 515 -8.65 -11.15 6.87
N GLY A 516 -8.68 -11.86 8.00
CA GLY A 516 -7.75 -12.93 8.31
C GLY A 516 -7.89 -14.12 7.36
N GLN A 517 -9.13 -14.55 7.09
CA GLN A 517 -9.37 -15.59 6.08
C GLN A 517 -9.02 -15.11 4.66
N ALA A 518 -9.24 -13.83 4.33
CA ALA A 518 -8.82 -13.26 3.05
C ALA A 518 -7.29 -13.25 2.90
N ALA A 519 -6.56 -12.97 3.98
CA ALA A 519 -5.11 -13.03 4.01
C ALA A 519 -4.60 -14.46 3.76
N ILE A 520 -5.19 -15.48 4.41
CA ILE A 520 -4.84 -16.88 4.18
C ILE A 520 -5.11 -17.28 2.72
N ARG A 521 -6.28 -16.94 2.17
CA ARG A 521 -6.60 -17.22 0.75
C ARG A 521 -5.60 -16.56 -0.20
N GLY A 522 -5.22 -15.31 0.07
CA GLY A 522 -4.20 -14.61 -0.71
C GLY A 522 -2.84 -15.30 -0.64
N LEU A 523 -2.44 -15.82 0.53
CA LEU A 523 -1.19 -16.58 0.69
C LEU A 523 -1.22 -17.90 -0.10
N VAL A 524 -2.32 -18.64 0.01
CA VAL A 524 -2.51 -19.91 -0.70
C VAL A 524 -2.56 -19.69 -2.21
N ALA A 525 -3.21 -18.62 -2.68
CA ALA A 525 -3.24 -18.25 -4.10
C ALA A 525 -1.82 -17.97 -4.64
N GLU A 526 -1.00 -17.22 -3.90
CA GLU A 526 0.40 -17.01 -4.27
C GLU A 526 1.22 -18.31 -4.26
N GLY A 527 0.96 -19.22 -3.32
CA GLY A 527 1.56 -20.55 -3.29
C GLY A 527 1.22 -21.38 -4.54
N HIS A 528 -0.04 -21.38 -4.97
CA HIS A 528 -0.45 -22.00 -6.24
C HIS A 528 0.23 -21.36 -7.44
N ARG A 529 0.31 -20.02 -7.46
CA ARG A 529 0.94 -19.26 -8.56
C ARG A 529 2.43 -19.56 -8.69
N LEU A 530 3.13 -19.73 -7.57
CA LEU A 530 4.52 -20.20 -7.55
C LEU A 530 4.62 -21.66 -8.01
N ALA A 531 3.77 -22.55 -7.49
CA ALA A 531 3.80 -23.97 -7.84
C ALA A 531 3.57 -24.23 -9.34
N ASN A 532 2.72 -23.44 -10.00
CA ASN A 532 2.35 -23.62 -11.40
C ASN A 532 3.52 -23.44 -12.40
N VAL A 533 4.60 -22.76 -12.01
CA VAL A 533 5.81 -22.62 -12.84
C VAL A 533 6.93 -23.59 -12.45
N MET A 534 6.73 -24.41 -11.41
CA MET A 534 7.68 -25.40 -10.93
C MET A 534 7.48 -26.76 -11.60
N MET A 535 8.53 -27.60 -11.56
CA MET A 535 8.53 -28.92 -12.20
C MET A 535 8.29 -30.07 -11.20
N GLY A 536 7.45 -31.04 -11.60
CA GLY A 536 7.32 -32.36 -10.99
C GLY A 536 7.10 -32.37 -9.46
N PRO A 537 8.04 -32.94 -8.66
CA PRO A 537 7.83 -33.18 -7.24
C PRO A 537 7.75 -31.90 -6.39
N TYR A 538 8.48 -30.85 -6.76
CA TYR A 538 8.46 -29.57 -6.03
C TYR A 538 7.11 -28.85 -6.15
N ARG A 539 6.46 -28.97 -7.31
CA ARG A 539 5.11 -28.44 -7.53
C ARG A 539 4.09 -29.15 -6.64
N GLN A 540 4.11 -30.48 -6.61
CA GLN A 540 3.16 -31.26 -5.81
C GLN A 540 3.32 -31.03 -4.31
N ASP A 541 4.56 -30.91 -3.83
CA ASP A 541 4.86 -30.59 -2.44
C ASP A 541 4.31 -29.22 -2.02
N LEU A 542 4.52 -28.18 -2.83
CA LEU A 542 3.97 -26.84 -2.54
C LEU A 542 2.43 -26.82 -2.58
N LEU A 543 1.82 -27.49 -3.57
CA LEU A 543 0.36 -27.61 -3.66
C LEU A 543 -0.22 -28.36 -2.46
N ALA A 544 0.43 -29.43 -1.98
CA ALA A 544 -0.02 -30.17 -0.82
C ALA A 544 -0.04 -29.30 0.45
N LYS A 545 0.95 -28.42 0.64
CA LYS A 545 0.97 -27.45 1.75
C LYS A 545 -0.14 -26.41 1.62
N CYS A 546 -0.37 -25.90 0.40
CA CYS A 546 -1.48 -25.00 0.09
C CYS A 546 -2.84 -25.62 0.46
N ASP A 547 -3.12 -26.82 -0.04
CA ASP A 547 -4.37 -27.55 0.21
C ASP A 547 -4.57 -27.85 1.69
N ARG A 548 -3.48 -28.18 2.41
CA ARG A 548 -3.51 -28.42 3.85
C ARG A 548 -3.89 -27.17 4.63
N VAL A 549 -3.32 -26.01 4.30
CA VAL A 549 -3.66 -24.73 4.92
C VAL A 549 -5.12 -24.36 4.65
N ASP A 550 -5.59 -24.50 3.42
CA ASP A 550 -6.99 -24.25 3.06
C ASP A 550 -7.95 -25.17 3.83
N GLN A 551 -7.61 -26.45 3.94
CA GLN A 551 -8.41 -27.44 4.66
C GLN A 551 -8.54 -27.08 6.14
N LEU A 552 -7.42 -26.77 6.81
CA LEU A 552 -7.40 -26.40 8.22
C LEU A 552 -8.17 -25.09 8.49
N THR A 553 -8.04 -24.13 7.58
CA THR A 553 -8.76 -22.85 7.64
C THR A 553 -10.27 -23.05 7.52
N ALA A 554 -10.72 -23.88 6.58
CA ALA A 554 -12.14 -24.18 6.41
C ALA A 554 -12.73 -24.88 7.64
N GLN A 555 -11.98 -25.81 8.27
CA GLN A 555 -12.41 -26.49 9.50
C GLN A 555 -12.52 -25.52 10.68
N LEU A 556 -11.53 -24.64 10.88
CA LEU A 556 -11.55 -23.66 11.96
C LEU A 556 -12.69 -22.64 11.77
N ALA A 557 -12.92 -22.20 10.53
CA ALA A 557 -14.01 -21.29 10.19
C ALA A 557 -15.40 -21.92 10.44
N ASP A 558 -15.59 -23.20 10.11
CA ASP A 558 -16.84 -23.92 10.38
C ASP A 558 -17.09 -24.09 11.89
N LEU A 559 -16.07 -24.45 12.68
CA LEU A 559 -16.18 -24.51 14.14
C LEU A 559 -16.52 -23.14 14.74
N ALA A 560 -15.85 -22.08 14.30
CA ALA A 560 -16.13 -20.72 14.76
C ALA A 560 -17.57 -20.30 14.43
N ALA A 561 -18.06 -20.59 13.21
CA ALA A 561 -19.42 -20.29 12.79
C ALA A 561 -20.50 -21.02 13.61
N ARG A 562 -20.17 -22.20 14.16
CA ARG A 562 -21.04 -22.98 15.06
C ARG A 562 -20.99 -22.50 16.51
N GLY A 563 -20.15 -21.51 16.83
CA GLY A 563 -19.92 -21.03 18.20
C GLY A 563 -18.90 -21.86 18.99
N GLU A 564 -18.20 -22.78 18.35
CA GLU A 564 -17.22 -23.69 18.97
C GLU A 564 -15.75 -23.24 18.74
N GLY A 565 -15.55 -21.96 18.39
CA GLY A 565 -14.23 -21.40 18.05
C GLY A 565 -13.21 -21.37 19.19
N GLU A 566 -13.64 -21.59 20.44
CA GLU A 566 -12.77 -21.70 21.63
C GLU A 566 -12.63 -23.13 22.17
N SER A 567 -13.22 -24.11 21.48
CA SER A 567 -13.16 -25.52 21.88
C SER A 567 -11.71 -26.05 21.88
N PRO A 568 -11.40 -27.10 22.66
CA PRO A 568 -10.09 -27.76 22.59
C PRO A 568 -9.72 -28.21 21.17
N GLN A 569 -10.71 -28.61 20.37
CA GLN A 569 -10.53 -28.96 18.96
C GLN A 569 -10.15 -27.73 18.11
N ALA A 570 -10.82 -26.59 18.30
CA ALA A 570 -10.48 -25.35 17.62
C ALA A 570 -9.06 -24.88 17.98
N ARG A 571 -8.65 -24.97 19.25
CA ARG A 571 -7.28 -24.65 19.69
C ARG A 571 -6.22 -25.56 19.05
N ALA A 572 -6.50 -26.85 18.94
CA ALA A 572 -5.60 -27.79 18.28
C ALA A 572 -5.48 -27.49 16.77
N LEU A 573 -6.58 -27.18 16.09
CA LEU A 573 -6.58 -26.78 14.67
C LEU A 573 -5.85 -25.45 14.46
N ALA A 574 -6.07 -24.47 15.34
CA ALA A 574 -5.39 -23.18 15.31
C ALA A 574 -3.86 -23.34 15.39
N SER A 575 -3.37 -24.17 16.31
CA SER A 575 -1.93 -24.48 16.43
C SER A 575 -1.39 -25.17 15.17
N GLN A 576 -2.09 -26.17 14.63
CA GLN A 576 -1.65 -26.86 13.40
C GLN A 576 -1.63 -25.92 12.20
N LEU A 577 -2.61 -25.03 12.09
CA LEU A 577 -2.72 -24.04 11.02
C LEU A 577 -1.59 -23.01 11.12
N GLN A 578 -1.27 -22.53 12.32
CA GLN A 578 -0.16 -21.63 12.57
C GLN A 578 1.17 -22.21 12.09
N ASP A 579 1.48 -23.46 12.45
CA ASP A 579 2.71 -24.12 12.03
C ASP A 579 2.74 -24.37 10.51
N SER A 580 1.61 -24.77 9.93
CA SER A 580 1.48 -25.02 8.49
C SER A 580 1.63 -23.73 7.66
N LEU A 581 1.14 -22.59 8.16
CA LEU A 581 1.33 -21.28 7.53
C LEU A 581 2.80 -20.85 7.54
N LYS A 582 3.52 -21.11 8.64
CA LYS A 582 4.95 -20.80 8.77
C LYS A 582 5.79 -21.63 7.78
N ASP A 583 5.46 -22.91 7.64
CA ASP A 583 6.11 -23.81 6.67
C ASP A 583 5.77 -23.43 5.23
N LEU A 584 4.50 -23.13 4.91
CA LEU A 584 4.09 -22.63 3.59
C LEU A 584 4.85 -21.34 3.23
N LYS A 585 4.95 -20.39 4.16
CA LYS A 585 5.72 -19.15 3.99
C LYS A 585 7.17 -19.44 3.58
N ALA A 586 7.87 -20.29 4.34
CA ALA A 586 9.26 -20.62 4.07
C ALA A 586 9.43 -21.26 2.68
N ARG A 587 8.53 -22.19 2.33
CA ARG A 587 8.57 -22.88 1.03
C ARG A 587 8.30 -21.94 -0.15
N MET A 588 7.37 -21.00 0.00
CA MET A 588 7.11 -19.97 -1.03
C MET A 588 8.31 -19.05 -1.22
N GLN A 589 8.96 -18.63 -0.13
CA GLN A 589 10.16 -17.77 -0.19
C GLN A 589 11.33 -18.48 -0.87
N GLU A 590 11.55 -19.76 -0.55
CA GLU A 590 12.55 -20.60 -1.22
C GLU A 590 12.28 -20.69 -2.73
N ALA A 591 11.06 -21.07 -3.13
CA ALA A 591 10.68 -21.21 -4.53
C ALA A 591 10.81 -19.89 -5.31
N MET A 592 10.37 -18.78 -4.72
CA MET A 592 10.48 -17.45 -5.32
C MET A 592 11.94 -17.02 -5.49
N THR A 593 12.80 -17.30 -4.51
CA THR A 593 14.24 -16.96 -4.57
C THR A 593 14.92 -17.68 -5.73
N GLN A 594 14.58 -18.96 -5.96
CA GLN A 594 15.08 -19.72 -7.10
C GLN A 594 14.60 -19.14 -8.44
N GLU A 595 13.31 -18.81 -8.54
CA GLU A 595 12.75 -18.21 -9.75
C GLU A 595 13.39 -16.86 -10.07
N VAL A 596 13.62 -16.01 -9.07
CA VAL A 596 14.31 -14.72 -9.25
C VAL A 596 15.76 -14.93 -9.69
N SER A 597 16.48 -15.86 -9.06
CA SER A 597 17.86 -16.18 -9.44
C SER A 597 17.96 -16.58 -10.91
N ASP A 598 16.99 -17.34 -11.42
CA ASP A 598 16.93 -17.76 -12.81
C ASP A 598 16.51 -16.62 -13.77
N VAL A 599 15.34 -16.01 -13.53
CA VAL A 599 14.71 -15.07 -14.46
C VAL A 599 15.48 -13.74 -14.54
N PHE A 600 16.03 -13.26 -13.42
CA PHE A 600 16.80 -12.03 -13.37
C PHE A 600 18.31 -12.25 -13.60
N SER A 601 18.77 -13.47 -13.90
CA SER A 601 20.16 -13.71 -14.29
C SER A 601 20.57 -12.94 -15.55
N ASP A 602 19.62 -12.68 -16.45
CA ASP A 602 19.81 -11.88 -17.65
C ASP A 602 18.57 -11.09 -17.98
N THR A 603 18.67 -9.78 -17.81
CA THR A 603 17.57 -8.85 -18.01
C THR A 603 17.69 -8.06 -19.32
N THR A 604 18.82 -8.16 -20.04
CA THR A 604 19.13 -7.24 -21.16
C THR A 604 19.43 -7.90 -22.49
N THR A 605 19.74 -9.20 -22.55
CA THR A 605 20.03 -9.85 -23.84
C THR A 605 18.87 -9.74 -24.83
N PRO A 606 17.60 -9.97 -24.48
CA PRO A 606 16.51 -9.90 -25.45
C PRO A 606 16.37 -8.52 -26.12
N ILE A 607 16.50 -7.43 -25.34
CA ILE A 607 16.44 -6.06 -25.92
C ILE A 607 17.70 -5.72 -26.74
N LYS A 608 18.87 -6.27 -26.37
CA LYS A 608 20.10 -6.14 -27.18
C LYS A 608 19.97 -6.86 -28.53
N LEU A 609 19.36 -8.05 -28.55
CA LEU A 609 19.09 -8.77 -29.80
C LEU A 609 18.04 -8.05 -30.66
N LEU A 610 17.02 -7.44 -30.04
CA LEU A 610 16.07 -6.58 -30.74
C LEU A 610 16.76 -5.36 -31.37
N ALA A 611 17.67 -4.71 -30.64
CA ALA A 611 18.44 -3.58 -31.17
C ALA A 611 19.27 -3.97 -32.40
N VAL A 612 19.98 -5.11 -32.33
CA VAL A 612 20.73 -5.65 -33.48
C VAL A 612 19.81 -5.91 -34.66
N ALA A 613 18.66 -6.56 -34.45
CA ALA A 613 17.69 -6.85 -35.51
C ALA A 613 17.09 -5.56 -36.13
N ALA A 614 16.78 -4.54 -35.31
CA ALA A 614 16.27 -3.25 -35.79
C ALA A 614 17.27 -2.51 -36.69
N THR A 615 18.57 -2.66 -36.40
CA THR A 615 19.66 -2.06 -37.20
C THR A 615 20.16 -2.95 -38.34
N ALA A 616 19.54 -4.11 -38.57
CA ALA A 616 19.98 -5.04 -39.60
C ALA A 616 20.02 -4.37 -40.99
N PRO A 617 21.03 -4.68 -41.83
CA PRO A 617 21.12 -4.16 -43.19
C PRO A 617 19.84 -4.39 -44.00
N PRO A 618 19.45 -3.48 -44.90
CA PRO A 618 18.20 -3.61 -45.68
C PRO A 618 18.14 -4.88 -46.56
N ASP A 619 19.29 -5.43 -46.93
CA ASP A 619 19.48 -6.62 -47.76
C ASP A 619 19.59 -7.92 -46.94
N ALA A 620 19.48 -7.85 -45.61
CA ALA A 620 19.52 -9.04 -44.75
C ALA A 620 18.37 -10.01 -45.09
N PRO A 621 18.65 -11.32 -45.29
CA PRO A 621 17.60 -12.32 -45.52
C PRO A 621 16.63 -12.39 -44.34
N ASN A 622 15.33 -12.52 -44.64
CA ASN A 622 14.25 -12.68 -43.64
C ASN A 622 14.25 -11.59 -42.56
N ARG A 623 14.68 -10.36 -42.90
CA ARG A 623 14.86 -9.25 -41.95
C ARG A 623 13.64 -8.97 -41.06
N GLU A 624 12.45 -8.92 -41.64
CA GLU A 624 11.19 -8.70 -40.91
C GLU A 624 10.84 -9.89 -40.00
N GLU A 625 10.96 -11.12 -40.51
CA GLU A 625 10.68 -12.34 -39.72
C GLU A 625 11.62 -12.47 -38.52
N VAL A 626 12.92 -12.22 -38.72
CA VAL A 626 13.93 -12.24 -37.65
C VAL A 626 13.65 -11.11 -36.65
N PHE A 627 13.29 -9.91 -37.12
CA PHE A 627 12.90 -8.82 -36.24
C PHE A 627 11.70 -9.20 -35.38
N ASP A 628 10.63 -9.72 -35.98
CA ASP A 628 9.41 -10.11 -35.27
C ASP A 628 9.68 -11.24 -34.26
N GLU A 629 10.54 -12.21 -34.59
CA GLU A 629 10.99 -13.23 -33.64
C GLU A 629 11.72 -12.61 -32.44
N ARG A 630 12.63 -11.65 -32.67
CA ARG A 630 13.35 -10.96 -31.59
C ARG A 630 12.45 -10.04 -30.77
N ALA A 631 11.51 -9.36 -31.41
CA ALA A 631 10.49 -8.54 -30.74
C ALA A 631 9.61 -9.40 -29.83
N ALA A 632 9.06 -10.50 -30.34
CA ALA A 632 8.24 -11.43 -29.54
C ALA A 632 9.04 -12.04 -28.38
N ASN A 633 10.31 -12.40 -28.59
CA ASN A 633 11.18 -12.87 -27.52
C ASN A 633 11.41 -11.81 -26.44
N PHE A 634 11.62 -10.55 -26.83
CA PHE A 634 11.74 -9.42 -25.90
C PHE A 634 10.45 -9.20 -25.10
N GLU A 635 9.29 -9.16 -25.74
CA GLU A 635 7.99 -8.99 -25.08
C GLU A 635 7.70 -10.12 -24.09
N ASN A 636 7.91 -11.37 -24.51
CA ASN A 636 7.75 -12.54 -23.64
C ASN A 636 8.69 -12.49 -22.43
N HIS A 637 9.95 -12.08 -22.63
CA HIS A 637 10.91 -11.97 -21.54
C HIS A 637 10.58 -10.81 -20.58
N SER A 638 10.20 -9.64 -21.11
CA SER A 638 9.75 -8.50 -20.31
C SER A 638 8.53 -8.87 -19.45
N GLY A 639 7.57 -9.61 -20.02
CA GLY A 639 6.43 -10.16 -19.29
C GLY A 639 6.83 -11.10 -18.16
N LYS A 640 7.84 -11.98 -18.38
CA LYS A 640 8.39 -12.88 -17.35
C LYS A 640 9.05 -12.09 -16.22
N LEU A 641 9.90 -11.09 -16.53
CA LEU A 641 10.51 -10.22 -15.53
C LEU A 641 9.44 -9.57 -14.64
N GLY A 642 8.40 -9.01 -15.25
CA GLY A 642 7.28 -8.39 -14.53
C GLY A 642 6.52 -9.38 -13.64
N ALA A 643 6.22 -10.58 -14.14
CA ALA A 643 5.49 -11.60 -13.41
C ALA A 643 6.28 -12.14 -12.19
N THR A 644 7.60 -12.35 -12.35
CA THR A 644 8.49 -12.78 -11.27
C THR A 644 8.73 -11.65 -10.26
N ALA A 645 8.84 -10.39 -10.70
CA ALA A 645 8.89 -9.24 -9.80
C ALA A 645 7.63 -9.14 -8.92
N GLU A 646 6.44 -9.36 -9.48
CA GLU A 646 5.19 -9.42 -8.70
C GLU A 646 5.19 -10.57 -7.68
N LYS A 647 5.83 -11.71 -7.98
CA LYS A 647 6.04 -12.80 -6.99
C LYS A 647 6.92 -12.33 -5.84
N ALA A 648 8.07 -11.74 -6.15
CA ALA A 648 8.97 -11.20 -5.13
C ALA A 648 8.28 -10.16 -4.24
N ALA A 649 7.45 -9.29 -4.83
CA ALA A 649 6.67 -8.32 -4.08
C ALA A 649 5.58 -8.97 -3.19
N ALA A 650 4.98 -10.08 -3.64
CA ALA A 650 3.90 -10.75 -2.92
C ALA A 650 4.37 -11.65 -1.76
N VAL A 651 5.50 -12.35 -1.94
CA VAL A 651 6.02 -13.35 -0.98
C VAL A 651 7.41 -13.03 -0.42
N GLY A 652 8.01 -11.91 -0.80
CA GLY A 652 9.33 -11.50 -0.30
C GLY A 652 9.30 -10.94 1.13
N THR A 653 10.48 -10.51 1.60
CA THR A 653 10.70 -9.83 2.88
C THR A 653 10.46 -8.32 2.79
N ALA A 654 9.94 -7.83 1.66
CA ALA A 654 9.72 -6.42 1.39
C ALA A 654 8.66 -5.80 2.32
N ASN A 655 8.92 -4.55 2.73
CA ASN A 655 7.91 -3.70 3.37
C ASN A 655 6.90 -3.18 2.33
N LYS A 656 5.85 -2.50 2.80
CA LYS A 656 4.80 -1.95 1.92
C LYS A 656 5.36 -1.04 0.82
N SER A 657 6.32 -0.17 1.12
CA SER A 657 6.89 0.76 0.14
C SER A 657 7.70 0.07 -0.96
N THR A 658 8.50 -0.94 -0.62
CA THR A 658 9.29 -1.68 -1.60
C THR A 658 8.35 -2.49 -2.51
N VAL A 659 7.28 -3.08 -1.95
CA VAL A 659 6.22 -3.74 -2.73
C VAL A 659 5.55 -2.78 -3.72
N GLU A 660 5.14 -1.59 -3.27
CA GLU A 660 4.55 -0.57 -4.15
C GLU A 660 5.53 -0.08 -5.21
N GLY A 661 6.81 0.06 -4.88
CA GLY A 661 7.89 0.38 -5.82
C GLY A 661 8.05 -0.67 -6.91
N ILE A 662 8.07 -1.97 -6.54
CA ILE A 662 8.13 -3.07 -7.50
C ILE A 662 6.90 -3.04 -8.41
N GLN A 663 5.70 -2.91 -7.85
CA GLN A 663 4.46 -2.86 -8.63
C GLN A 663 4.44 -1.68 -9.61
N ALA A 664 4.95 -0.52 -9.21
CA ALA A 664 5.10 0.63 -10.10
C ALA A 664 6.09 0.32 -11.24
N SER A 665 7.25 -0.24 -10.95
CA SER A 665 8.22 -0.64 -11.99
C SER A 665 7.68 -1.71 -12.94
N VAL A 666 6.87 -2.66 -12.44
CA VAL A 666 6.21 -3.67 -13.27
C VAL A 666 5.18 -3.03 -14.20
N LYS A 667 4.38 -2.09 -13.68
CA LYS A 667 3.44 -1.30 -14.50
C LYS A 667 4.19 -0.58 -15.63
N THR A 668 5.26 0.14 -15.30
CA THR A 668 6.09 0.85 -16.27
C THR A 668 6.70 -0.09 -17.30
N ALA A 669 7.19 -1.27 -16.89
CA ALA A 669 7.74 -2.25 -17.83
C ALA A 669 6.68 -2.73 -18.84
N ARG A 670 5.47 -3.05 -18.38
CA ARG A 670 4.35 -3.48 -19.24
C ARG A 670 3.96 -2.39 -20.24
N GLU A 671 3.95 -1.14 -19.82
CA GLU A 671 3.57 0.00 -20.65
C GLU A 671 4.65 0.37 -21.68
N LEU A 672 5.93 0.38 -21.28
CA LEU A 672 7.05 0.75 -22.16
C LEU A 672 7.38 -0.33 -23.20
N THR A 673 7.15 -1.61 -22.88
CA THR A 673 7.53 -2.74 -23.75
C THR A 673 6.99 -2.61 -25.19
N PRO A 674 5.68 -2.36 -25.42
CA PRO A 674 5.16 -2.13 -26.78
C PRO A 674 5.67 -0.85 -27.43
N GLN A 675 5.98 0.19 -26.65
CA GLN A 675 6.51 1.45 -27.17
C GLN A 675 7.94 1.27 -27.70
N VAL A 676 8.77 0.51 -26.99
CA VAL A 676 10.12 0.12 -27.44
C VAL A 676 10.06 -0.69 -28.74
N VAL A 677 9.16 -1.68 -28.82
CA VAL A 677 8.99 -2.49 -30.04
C VAL A 677 8.54 -1.63 -31.22
N SER A 678 7.63 -0.68 -30.98
CA SER A 678 7.17 0.26 -32.01
C SER A 678 8.31 1.17 -32.48
N ALA A 679 9.09 1.74 -31.57
CA ALA A 679 10.26 2.54 -31.92
C ALA A 679 11.33 1.74 -32.68
N ALA A 680 11.56 0.48 -32.29
CA ALA A 680 12.45 -0.43 -32.99
C ALA A 680 11.96 -0.75 -34.41
N ARG A 681 10.64 -0.91 -34.60
CA ARG A 681 10.02 -1.14 -35.91
C ARG A 681 10.09 0.10 -36.80
N ILE A 682 9.93 1.31 -36.25
CA ILE A 682 10.17 2.56 -36.98
C ILE A 682 11.62 2.60 -37.48
N LEU A 683 12.59 2.25 -36.64
CA LEU A 683 14.00 2.18 -37.02
C LEU A 683 14.26 1.14 -38.12
N LEU A 684 13.64 -0.05 -38.03
CA LEU A 684 13.73 -1.09 -39.04
C LEU A 684 13.30 -0.58 -40.42
N ARG A 685 12.15 0.11 -40.48
CA ARG A 685 11.57 0.65 -41.73
C ARG A 685 12.29 1.89 -42.26
N ASN A 686 13.13 2.53 -41.44
CA ASN A 686 13.84 3.75 -41.80
C ASN A 686 15.36 3.61 -41.55
N PRO A 687 16.07 2.73 -42.29
CA PRO A 687 17.50 2.52 -42.12
C PRO A 687 18.29 3.83 -42.30
N GLY A 688 19.19 4.14 -41.36
CA GLY A 688 20.01 5.35 -41.38
C GLY A 688 19.30 6.64 -40.96
N ASN A 689 18.02 6.59 -40.57
CA ASN A 689 17.31 7.76 -40.03
C ASN A 689 17.74 8.05 -38.59
N GLN A 690 18.45 9.16 -38.41
CA GLN A 690 18.95 9.59 -37.11
C GLN A 690 17.84 9.84 -36.08
N ALA A 691 16.69 10.41 -36.49
CA ALA A 691 15.58 10.66 -35.57
C ALA A 691 14.94 9.36 -35.08
N ALA A 692 14.86 8.33 -35.94
CA ALA A 692 14.37 7.01 -35.55
C ALA A 692 15.32 6.32 -34.57
N TYR A 693 16.63 6.46 -34.78
CA TYR A 693 17.65 5.92 -33.89
C TYR A 693 17.63 6.61 -32.52
N GLU A 694 17.58 7.94 -32.48
CA GLU A 694 17.44 8.73 -31.24
C GLU A 694 16.18 8.34 -30.44
N HIS A 695 15.06 8.15 -31.13
CA HIS A 695 13.81 7.73 -30.50
C HIS A 695 13.91 6.32 -29.91
N PHE A 696 14.44 5.37 -30.68
CA PHE A 696 14.67 3.99 -30.21
C PHE A 696 15.62 3.94 -29.01
N GLU A 697 16.75 4.65 -29.05
CA GLU A 697 17.71 4.68 -27.93
C GLU A 697 17.07 5.28 -26.66
N THR A 698 16.26 6.33 -26.82
CA THR A 698 15.52 6.93 -25.70
C THR A 698 14.57 5.90 -25.05
N MET A 699 13.75 5.22 -25.85
CA MET A 699 12.82 4.20 -25.37
C MET A 699 13.53 2.99 -24.77
N LYS A 700 14.57 2.49 -25.44
CA LYS A 700 15.39 1.38 -24.96
C LYS A 700 16.00 1.69 -23.60
N ASN A 701 16.64 2.85 -23.45
CA ASN A 701 17.30 3.21 -22.21
C ASN A 701 16.29 3.44 -21.08
N GLN A 702 15.16 4.09 -21.36
CA GLN A 702 14.09 4.26 -20.36
C GLN A 702 13.55 2.90 -19.87
N TRP A 703 13.40 1.92 -20.75
CA TRP A 703 13.02 0.56 -20.36
C TRP A 703 14.11 -0.13 -19.53
N ILE A 704 15.39 0.00 -19.93
CA ILE A 704 16.53 -0.57 -19.20
C ILE A 704 16.63 0.04 -17.79
N ASP A 705 16.56 1.37 -17.66
CA ASP A 705 16.62 2.08 -16.39
C ASP A 705 15.51 1.59 -15.43
N ASN A 706 14.29 1.40 -15.95
CA ASN A 706 13.20 0.84 -15.17
C ASN A 706 13.46 -0.62 -14.75
N VAL A 707 14.06 -1.45 -15.61
CA VAL A 707 14.40 -2.85 -15.29
C VAL A 707 15.55 -2.94 -14.29
N GLU A 708 16.53 -2.04 -14.35
CA GLU A 708 17.59 -1.94 -13.35
C GLU A 708 17.03 -1.54 -11.98
N LYS A 709 16.12 -0.55 -11.96
CA LYS A 709 15.36 -0.16 -10.76
C LYS A 709 14.53 -1.33 -10.22
N MET A 710 13.79 -2.02 -11.09
CA MET A 710 13.01 -3.21 -10.73
C MET A 710 13.90 -4.29 -10.11
N THR A 711 15.06 -4.56 -10.72
CA THR A 711 16.00 -5.56 -10.23
C THR A 711 16.51 -5.21 -8.84
N GLY A 712 16.87 -3.94 -8.60
CA GLY A 712 17.29 -3.49 -7.27
C GLY A 712 16.22 -3.66 -6.19
N LEU A 713 14.97 -3.32 -6.50
CA LEU A 713 13.85 -3.49 -5.58
C LEU A 713 13.50 -4.96 -5.34
N VAL A 714 13.58 -5.80 -6.36
CA VAL A 714 13.35 -7.25 -6.25
C VAL A 714 14.46 -7.90 -5.41
N ASP A 715 15.72 -7.52 -5.59
CA ASP A 715 16.83 -8.02 -4.77
C ASP A 715 16.66 -7.62 -3.29
N GLU A 716 16.16 -6.40 -3.03
CA GLU A 716 15.83 -5.93 -1.67
C GLU A 716 14.67 -6.71 -1.03
N ALA A 717 13.76 -7.26 -1.84
CA ALA A 717 12.64 -8.07 -1.36
C ALA A 717 13.04 -9.52 -1.03
N ILE A 718 14.31 -9.89 -1.17
CA ILE A 718 14.82 -11.24 -0.96
C ILE A 718 15.92 -11.20 0.10
N ASP A 719 15.96 -12.22 0.95
CA ASP A 719 17.09 -12.40 1.85
C ASP A 719 18.38 -12.62 1.06
N THR A 720 19.36 -11.73 1.24
CA THR A 720 20.62 -11.74 0.47
C THR A 720 21.35 -13.07 0.60
N LYS A 721 21.35 -13.67 1.79
CA LYS A 721 22.00 -14.97 2.02
C LYS A 721 21.35 -16.07 1.17
N SER A 722 20.02 -16.14 1.22
CA SER A 722 19.23 -17.09 0.40
C SER A 722 19.44 -16.88 -1.10
N LEU A 723 19.55 -15.62 -1.55
CA LEU A 723 19.85 -15.30 -2.95
C LEU A 723 21.26 -15.78 -3.36
N LEU A 724 22.26 -15.62 -2.49
CA LEU A 724 23.61 -16.11 -2.71
C LEU A 724 23.65 -17.65 -2.76
N ASP A 725 22.98 -18.32 -1.82
CA ASP A 725 22.86 -19.79 -1.80
C ASP A 725 22.20 -20.31 -3.09
N ALA A 726 21.08 -19.71 -3.52
CA ALA A 726 20.40 -20.07 -4.76
C ALA A 726 21.28 -19.84 -6.00
N SER A 727 22.02 -18.73 -6.03
CA SER A 727 22.92 -18.40 -7.13
C SER A 727 24.13 -19.34 -7.20
N GLU A 728 24.69 -19.72 -6.06
CA GLU A 728 25.77 -20.71 -5.97
C GLU A 728 25.30 -22.07 -6.51
N GLU A 729 24.13 -22.53 -6.08
CA GLU A 729 23.56 -23.80 -6.53
C GLU A 729 23.23 -23.79 -8.04
N ALA A 730 22.72 -22.67 -8.54
CA ALA A 730 22.47 -22.51 -9.96
C ALA A 730 23.77 -22.52 -10.80
N ILE A 731 24.87 -21.94 -10.28
CA ILE A 731 26.20 -22.04 -10.91
C ILE A 731 26.68 -23.49 -10.94
N LYS A 732 26.50 -24.28 -9.86
CA LYS A 732 26.84 -25.71 -9.84
C LYS A 732 26.07 -26.46 -10.93
N LYS A 733 24.76 -26.26 -11.02
CA LYS A 733 23.91 -26.88 -12.05
C LYS A 733 24.32 -26.47 -13.47
N ASP A 734 24.66 -25.21 -13.69
CA ASP A 734 25.14 -24.75 -15.01
C ASP A 734 26.52 -25.33 -15.36
N LEU A 735 27.39 -25.52 -14.37
CA LEU A 735 28.67 -26.22 -14.57
C LEU A 735 28.45 -27.69 -14.95
N ASP A 736 27.46 -28.37 -14.35
CA ASP A 736 27.10 -29.73 -14.72
C ASP A 736 26.52 -29.83 -16.13
N LYS A 737 25.70 -28.86 -16.56
CA LYS A 737 25.26 -28.76 -17.97
C LYS A 737 26.44 -28.60 -18.91
N CYS A 738 27.46 -27.82 -18.54
CA CYS A 738 28.69 -27.71 -19.32
C CYS A 738 29.45 -29.04 -19.40
N LYS A 739 29.54 -29.81 -18.30
CA LYS A 739 30.13 -31.17 -18.31
C LYS A 739 29.40 -32.10 -19.28
N VAL A 740 28.06 -32.10 -19.24
CA VAL A 740 27.24 -32.89 -20.16
C VAL A 740 27.41 -32.43 -21.60
N ALA A 741 27.50 -31.12 -21.85
CA ALA A 741 27.75 -30.57 -23.18
C ALA A 741 29.12 -30.98 -23.73
N MET A 742 30.16 -31.03 -22.89
CA MET A 742 31.48 -31.54 -23.29
C MET A 742 31.44 -33.04 -23.59
N ALA A 743 30.77 -33.84 -22.75
CA ALA A 743 30.61 -35.27 -22.97
C ALA A 743 29.82 -35.59 -24.25
N ASN A 744 28.84 -34.76 -24.60
CA ASN A 744 27.99 -34.92 -25.79
C ASN A 744 28.52 -34.15 -27.02
N ILE A 745 29.68 -33.50 -26.94
CA ILE A 745 30.30 -32.75 -28.04
C ILE A 745 29.36 -31.64 -28.57
N GLN A 746 28.85 -30.80 -27.66
CA GLN A 746 27.94 -29.69 -27.97
C GLN A 746 28.56 -28.33 -27.59
N PRO A 747 29.42 -27.74 -28.45
CA PRO A 747 30.09 -26.46 -28.17
C PRO A 747 29.14 -25.30 -27.87
N GLN A 748 27.98 -25.25 -28.54
CA GLN A 748 26.98 -24.20 -28.30
C GLN A 748 26.39 -24.28 -26.89
N MET A 749 26.11 -25.49 -26.40
CA MET A 749 25.57 -25.71 -25.06
C MET A 749 26.61 -25.40 -23.98
N LEU A 750 27.89 -25.69 -24.24
CA LEU A 750 28.99 -25.28 -23.37
C LEU A 750 29.08 -23.76 -23.25
N VAL A 751 29.09 -23.05 -24.38
CA VAL A 751 29.16 -21.57 -24.42
C VAL A 751 27.95 -20.97 -23.73
N ALA A 752 26.75 -21.51 -23.95
CA ALA A 752 25.54 -21.06 -23.27
C ALA A 752 25.64 -21.21 -21.74
N GLY A 753 26.11 -22.37 -21.26
CA GLY A 753 26.32 -22.63 -19.84
C GLY A 753 27.39 -21.73 -19.21
N ALA A 754 28.56 -21.58 -19.85
CA ALA A 754 29.61 -20.67 -19.40
C ALA A 754 29.14 -19.20 -19.34
N THR A 755 28.34 -18.78 -20.32
CA THR A 755 27.73 -17.44 -20.36
C THR A 755 26.71 -17.26 -19.23
N SER A 756 25.98 -18.31 -18.85
CA SER A 756 25.09 -18.30 -17.68
C SER A 756 25.88 -18.13 -16.38
N ILE A 757 26.95 -18.91 -16.18
CA ILE A 757 27.84 -18.81 -15.01
C ILE A 757 28.41 -17.40 -14.88
N ALA A 758 28.94 -16.84 -15.97
CA ALA A 758 29.52 -15.49 -15.96
C ALA A 758 28.47 -14.42 -15.59
N ARG A 759 27.23 -14.55 -16.07
CA ARG A 759 26.14 -13.62 -15.72
C ARG A 759 25.75 -13.73 -14.25
N ARG A 760 25.60 -14.95 -13.72
CA ARG A 760 25.31 -15.18 -12.30
C ARG A 760 26.42 -14.65 -11.39
N ALA A 761 27.69 -14.87 -11.74
CA ALA A 761 28.82 -14.31 -11.01
C ALA A 761 28.80 -12.77 -11.00
N ASN A 762 28.51 -12.12 -12.13
CA ASN A 762 28.37 -10.66 -12.20
C ASN A 762 27.17 -10.15 -11.38
N ARG A 763 26.05 -10.89 -11.34
CA ARG A 763 24.91 -10.57 -10.49
C ARG A 763 25.28 -10.61 -9.00
N ILE A 764 26.03 -11.63 -8.57
CA ILE A 764 26.53 -11.73 -7.19
C ILE A 764 27.39 -10.50 -6.83
N LEU A 765 28.28 -10.08 -7.74
CA LEU A 765 29.08 -8.85 -7.55
C LEU A 765 28.21 -7.60 -7.44
N LEU A 766 27.13 -7.50 -8.22
CA LEU A 766 26.19 -6.38 -8.17
C LEU A 766 25.45 -6.33 -6.82
N VAL A 767 24.97 -7.48 -6.34
CA VAL A 767 24.31 -7.60 -5.04
C VAL A 767 25.28 -7.23 -3.91
N ALA A 768 26.49 -7.79 -3.92
CA ALA A 768 27.53 -7.49 -2.93
C ALA A 768 27.89 -5.98 -2.91
N LYS A 769 28.02 -5.36 -4.10
CA LYS A 769 28.29 -3.92 -4.21
C LYS A 769 27.19 -3.08 -3.56
N ARG A 770 25.91 -3.40 -3.80
CA ARG A 770 24.77 -2.71 -3.19
C ARG A 770 24.76 -2.83 -1.66
N GLU A 771 25.07 -4.01 -1.13
CA GLU A 771 25.13 -4.21 0.32
C GLU A 771 26.32 -3.47 0.98
N VAL A 772 27.45 -3.33 0.27
CA VAL A 772 28.57 -2.49 0.69
C VAL A 772 28.24 -0.99 0.64
N GLU A 773 27.41 -0.55 -0.30
CA GLU A 773 26.91 0.83 -0.40
C GLU A 773 25.85 1.13 0.68
N ASN A 774 25.05 0.12 1.06
CA ASN A 774 24.03 0.18 2.10
C ASN A 774 24.63 0.23 3.53
N SER A 775 25.72 -0.49 3.76
CA SER A 775 26.34 -0.58 5.09
C SER A 775 27.33 0.57 5.37
N GLU A 776 27.40 0.99 6.63
CA GLU A 776 28.42 1.87 7.19
C GLU A 776 29.39 1.15 8.14
N ASP A 777 29.24 -0.16 8.37
CA ASP A 777 30.17 -0.95 9.18
C ASP A 777 31.47 -1.24 8.39
N PRO A 778 32.63 -0.70 8.80
CA PRO A 778 33.88 -0.90 8.08
C PRO A 778 34.29 -2.38 7.96
N LYS A 779 34.05 -3.20 9.00
CA LYS A 779 34.50 -4.60 9.00
C LYS A 779 33.74 -5.42 7.95
N PHE A 780 32.42 -5.33 7.96
CA PHE A 780 31.58 -5.97 6.96
C PHE A 780 31.90 -5.48 5.54
N ARG A 781 32.02 -4.16 5.34
CA ARG A 781 32.30 -3.57 4.02
C ARG A 781 33.61 -4.07 3.43
N GLU A 782 34.69 -4.10 4.21
CA GLU A 782 35.98 -4.58 3.73
C GLU A 782 35.98 -6.09 3.47
N ALA A 783 35.33 -6.89 4.32
CA ALA A 783 35.22 -8.34 4.13
C ALA A 783 34.49 -8.70 2.82
N VAL A 784 33.32 -8.08 2.57
CA VAL A 784 32.53 -8.30 1.35
C VAL A 784 33.26 -7.79 0.12
N LYS A 785 33.93 -6.64 0.21
CA LYS A 785 34.71 -6.06 -0.90
C LYS A 785 35.90 -6.95 -1.27
N ALA A 786 36.63 -7.46 -0.29
CA ALA A 786 37.75 -8.36 -0.53
C ALA A 786 37.30 -9.66 -1.23
N ALA A 787 36.21 -10.28 -0.76
CA ALA A 787 35.66 -11.47 -1.40
C ALA A 787 35.14 -11.18 -2.83
N SER A 788 34.53 -10.01 -3.04
CA SER A 788 34.06 -9.55 -4.36
C SER A 788 35.21 -9.33 -5.34
N ASP A 789 36.32 -8.74 -4.90
CA ASP A 789 37.52 -8.55 -5.72
C ASP A 789 38.15 -9.88 -6.12
N GLU A 790 38.09 -10.90 -5.26
CA GLU A 790 38.53 -12.26 -5.59
C GLU A 790 37.63 -12.88 -6.67
N LEU A 791 36.30 -12.83 -6.49
CA LEU A 791 35.34 -13.36 -7.46
C LEU A 791 35.49 -12.68 -8.83
N SER A 792 35.62 -11.36 -8.89
CA SER A 792 35.76 -10.62 -10.15
C SER A 792 36.92 -11.11 -11.01
N LYS A 793 38.07 -11.41 -10.39
CA LYS A 793 39.28 -11.90 -11.07
C LYS A 793 39.12 -13.31 -11.66
N THR A 794 38.13 -14.09 -11.20
CA THR A 794 37.90 -15.47 -11.67
C THR A 794 37.05 -15.58 -12.94
N ILE A 795 36.29 -14.52 -13.30
CA ILE A 795 35.32 -14.58 -14.41
C ILE A 795 36.01 -14.65 -15.77
N SER A 796 36.97 -13.74 -16.04
CA SER A 796 37.64 -13.68 -17.35
C SER A 796 38.39 -14.97 -17.71
N PRO A 797 39.17 -15.60 -16.81
CA PRO A 797 39.80 -16.90 -17.07
C PRO A 797 38.79 -17.97 -17.51
N MET A 798 37.66 -18.13 -16.80
CA MET A 798 36.66 -19.13 -17.15
C MET A 798 36.05 -18.89 -18.54
N VAL A 799 35.77 -17.63 -18.90
CA VAL A 799 35.24 -17.29 -20.24
C VAL A 799 36.26 -17.57 -21.34
N MET A 800 37.55 -17.32 -21.09
CA MET A 800 38.62 -17.65 -22.05
C MET A 800 38.77 -19.17 -22.22
N ASP A 801 38.75 -19.92 -21.12
CA ASP A 801 38.84 -21.39 -21.14
C ASP A 801 37.63 -22.00 -21.86
N ALA A 802 36.42 -21.48 -21.61
CA ALA A 802 35.20 -21.91 -22.32
C ALA A 802 35.29 -21.70 -23.84
N LYS A 803 35.87 -20.57 -24.28
CA LYS A 803 36.10 -20.29 -25.70
C LYS A 803 37.15 -21.24 -26.30
N ALA A 804 38.21 -21.54 -25.55
CA ALA A 804 39.23 -22.50 -25.99
C ALA A 804 38.63 -23.90 -26.17
N VAL A 805 37.86 -24.38 -25.20
CA VAL A 805 37.15 -25.67 -25.30
C VAL A 805 36.12 -25.64 -26.44
N ALA A 806 35.41 -24.54 -26.67
CA ALA A 806 34.47 -24.46 -27.79
C ALA A 806 35.16 -24.62 -29.16
N GLY A 807 36.43 -24.21 -29.27
CA GLY A 807 37.25 -24.41 -30.47
C GLY A 807 37.75 -25.85 -30.67
N ASN A 808 37.98 -26.59 -29.58
CA ASN A 808 38.35 -28.01 -29.63
C ASN A 808 37.76 -28.77 -28.42
N ILE A 809 36.48 -29.12 -28.51
CA ILE A 809 35.71 -29.62 -27.36
C ILE A 809 36.14 -30.99 -26.89
N SER A 810 36.86 -31.75 -27.73
CA SER A 810 37.29 -33.11 -27.41
C SER A 810 38.63 -33.17 -26.67
N ASP A 811 39.33 -32.04 -26.50
CA ASP A 811 40.63 -31.98 -25.84
C ASP A 811 40.49 -32.05 -24.31
N PRO A 812 40.96 -33.14 -23.65
CA PRO A 812 40.85 -33.29 -22.20
C PRO A 812 41.58 -32.20 -21.41
N GLY A 813 42.67 -31.63 -21.93
CA GLY A 813 43.44 -30.59 -21.26
C GLY A 813 42.68 -29.27 -21.17
N LEU A 814 42.00 -28.89 -22.25
CA LEU A 814 41.14 -27.71 -22.29
C LEU A 814 39.90 -27.90 -21.42
N GLN A 815 39.26 -29.08 -21.49
CA GLN A 815 38.10 -29.40 -20.64
C GLN A 815 38.45 -29.29 -19.15
N LYS A 816 39.60 -29.86 -18.75
CA LYS A 816 40.10 -29.77 -17.37
C LYS A 816 40.33 -28.31 -16.94
N SER A 817 40.97 -27.50 -17.79
CA SER A 817 41.25 -26.09 -17.49
C SER A 817 39.96 -25.29 -17.25
N PHE A 818 38.95 -25.49 -18.10
CA PHE A 818 37.63 -24.89 -17.92
C PHE A 818 36.96 -25.32 -16.60
N LEU A 819 36.99 -26.61 -16.26
CA LEU A 819 36.42 -27.11 -15.00
C LEU A 819 37.15 -26.56 -13.78
N ASP A 820 38.49 -26.50 -13.81
CA ASP A 820 39.29 -25.95 -12.72
C ASP A 820 39.00 -24.44 -12.52
N SER A 821 38.79 -23.68 -13.61
CA SER A 821 38.33 -22.29 -13.55
C SER A 821 36.88 -22.17 -13.05
N GLY A 822 35.99 -23.09 -13.43
CA GLY A 822 34.62 -23.15 -12.95
C GLY A 822 34.50 -23.42 -11.43
N TYR A 823 35.28 -24.35 -10.89
CA TYR A 823 35.32 -24.61 -9.44
C TYR A 823 35.97 -23.46 -8.65
N ARG A 824 36.92 -22.72 -9.26
CA ARG A 824 37.46 -21.49 -8.67
C ARG A 824 36.39 -20.40 -8.52
N ILE A 825 35.51 -20.23 -9.51
CA ILE A 825 34.35 -19.33 -9.39
C ILE A 825 33.48 -19.75 -8.20
N LEU A 826 33.13 -21.05 -8.09
CA LEU A 826 32.31 -21.54 -6.99
C LEU A 826 32.96 -21.29 -5.62
N GLY A 827 34.26 -21.52 -5.48
CA GLY A 827 34.99 -21.22 -4.24
C GLY A 827 34.97 -19.73 -3.89
N ALA A 828 35.13 -18.84 -4.88
CA ALA A 828 35.05 -17.40 -4.66
C ALA A 828 33.62 -16.93 -4.31
N VAL A 829 32.58 -17.52 -4.93
CA VAL A 829 31.18 -17.27 -4.56
C VAL A 829 30.91 -17.69 -3.12
N ALA A 830 31.39 -18.86 -2.69
CA ALA A 830 31.23 -19.33 -1.32
C ALA A 830 31.88 -18.37 -0.31
N LYS A 831 33.06 -17.82 -0.62
CA LYS A 831 33.71 -16.78 0.21
C LYS A 831 32.90 -15.49 0.30
N VAL A 832 32.30 -15.05 -0.81
CA VAL A 832 31.37 -13.90 -0.78
C VAL A 832 30.22 -14.20 0.16
N ARG A 833 29.61 -15.37 0.08
CA ARG A 833 28.53 -15.79 0.98
C ARG A 833 28.96 -15.86 2.45
N GLU A 834 30.15 -16.39 2.74
CA GLU A 834 30.72 -16.44 4.10
C GLU A 834 30.88 -15.04 4.71
N ALA A 835 31.23 -14.03 3.92
CA ALA A 835 31.31 -12.64 4.39
C ALA A 835 29.97 -12.05 4.88
N PHE A 836 28.83 -12.68 4.54
CA PHE A 836 27.50 -12.32 5.04
C PHE A 836 27.06 -13.15 6.25
N GLN A 837 27.85 -14.12 6.71
CA GLN A 837 27.51 -14.87 7.92
C GLN A 837 27.73 -14.03 9.18
N PRO A 838 26.81 -14.10 10.17
CA PRO A 838 27.05 -13.50 11.47
C PRO A 838 28.34 -14.09 12.07
N GLN A 839 29.31 -13.25 12.38
CA GLN A 839 30.47 -13.66 13.15
C GLN A 839 30.00 -13.84 14.59
N GLU A 840 29.58 -15.06 14.97
CA GLU A 840 29.24 -15.34 16.36
C GLU A 840 30.47 -15.04 17.23
N PRO A 841 30.37 -14.21 18.28
CA PRO A 841 31.45 -14.09 19.23
C PRO A 841 31.61 -15.43 19.96
N ASP A 842 32.77 -16.06 19.84
CA ASP A 842 33.13 -17.27 20.58
C ASP A 842 33.12 -17.03 22.12
N PHE A 843 32.00 -17.01 22.86
CA PHE A 843 31.98 -17.16 24.34
C PHE A 843 30.58 -17.45 24.94
N PRO A 844 30.42 -18.24 26.05
CA PRO A 844 31.45 -18.86 26.91
C PRO A 844 31.38 -20.42 26.99
N PRO A 845 32.37 -21.10 27.64
CA PRO A 845 32.52 -22.56 27.63
C PRO A 845 31.38 -23.27 28.38
N PRO A 846 31.22 -24.61 28.21
CA PRO A 846 30.19 -25.36 28.94
C PRO A 846 30.28 -25.09 30.46
N PRO A 847 29.14 -24.97 31.16
CA PRO A 847 29.15 -24.73 32.60
C PRO A 847 29.98 -25.82 33.31
N PRO A 848 30.79 -25.46 34.32
CA PRO A 848 31.54 -26.46 35.08
C PRO A 848 30.56 -27.44 35.73
N ASP A 849 30.91 -28.73 35.70
CA ASP A 849 30.11 -29.79 36.30
C ASP A 849 30.15 -29.67 37.83
N LEU A 850 29.06 -29.13 38.40
CA LEU A 850 28.92 -28.86 39.83
C LEU A 850 28.51 -30.11 40.64
N GLU A 851 28.32 -31.27 39.99
CA GLU A 851 27.86 -32.51 40.66
C GLU A 851 28.90 -33.12 41.65
N GLN A 852 30.14 -32.62 41.66
CA GLN A 852 31.22 -33.16 42.51
C GLN A 852 31.38 -32.45 43.87
N LEU A 853 30.61 -31.40 44.17
CA LEU A 853 30.67 -30.69 45.45
C LEU A 853 29.62 -31.23 46.43
N ARG A 854 29.95 -32.33 47.12
CA ARG A 854 29.30 -32.70 48.39
C ARG A 854 30.07 -32.09 49.55
N LEU A 855 29.78 -30.83 49.88
CA LEU A 855 30.10 -30.30 51.20
C LEU A 855 29.17 -31.00 52.19
N THR A 856 29.74 -31.85 53.04
CA THR A 856 29.01 -32.39 54.18
C THR A 856 28.84 -31.22 55.14
N ASP A 857 27.61 -30.72 55.30
CA ASP A 857 27.31 -29.73 56.32
C ASP A 857 27.54 -30.38 57.69
N GLU A 858 28.74 -30.21 58.24
CA GLU A 858 28.94 -30.41 59.68
C GLU A 858 27.97 -29.47 60.41
N LEU A 859 27.06 -30.06 61.17
CA LEU A 859 26.13 -29.38 62.06
C LEU A 859 26.87 -28.30 62.85
N ALA A 860 26.57 -27.03 62.54
CA ALA A 860 27.14 -25.89 63.23
C ALA A 860 26.84 -25.99 64.75
N PRO A 861 27.81 -25.68 65.63
CA PRO A 861 27.60 -25.68 67.07
C PRO A 861 26.52 -24.65 67.47
N PRO A 862 25.75 -24.86 68.55
CA PRO A 862 24.71 -23.94 68.96
C PRO A 862 25.28 -22.54 69.23
N LYS A 863 24.65 -21.52 68.63
CA LYS A 863 25.04 -20.11 68.77
C LYS A 863 25.03 -19.68 70.26
N PRO A 864 26.03 -18.92 70.73
CA PRO A 864 25.92 -18.19 71.99
C PRO A 864 24.77 -17.16 71.91
N PRO A 865 24.13 -16.79 73.03
CA PRO A 865 23.08 -15.76 73.04
C PRO A 865 23.66 -14.40 72.59
N LEU A 866 22.99 -13.77 71.61
CA LEU A 866 23.36 -12.43 71.10
C LEU A 866 22.99 -11.32 72.11
N PRO A 867 23.74 -10.19 72.15
CA PRO A 867 23.31 -8.97 72.83
C PRO A 867 22.05 -8.41 72.17
N GLU A 868 21.12 -7.89 72.97
CA GLU A 868 19.88 -7.24 72.49
C GLU A 868 20.21 -6.02 71.62
N GLY A 869 19.73 -5.98 70.37
CA GLY A 869 19.60 -4.71 69.62
C GLY A 869 19.95 -4.67 68.14
N GLU A 870 20.57 -5.69 67.53
CA GLU A 870 20.88 -5.65 66.09
C GLU A 870 19.92 -6.53 65.27
N VAL A 871 18.84 -5.93 64.76
CA VAL A 871 18.01 -6.51 63.71
C VAL A 871 18.50 -6.03 62.32
N PRO A 872 18.50 -6.89 61.29
CA PRO A 872 18.76 -6.48 59.92
C PRO A 872 17.85 -5.31 59.52
N PRO A 873 18.30 -4.40 58.63
CA PRO A 873 17.47 -3.29 58.16
C PRO A 873 16.13 -3.81 57.63
N PRO A 874 14.99 -3.14 57.94
CA PRO A 874 13.68 -3.56 57.46
C PRO A 874 13.71 -3.56 55.93
N ARG A 875 13.40 -4.72 55.33
CA ARG A 875 13.29 -4.84 53.87
C ARG A 875 12.12 -3.93 53.44
N PRO A 876 12.35 -2.87 52.63
CA PRO A 876 11.25 -2.11 52.05
C PRO A 876 10.38 -3.07 51.25
N PRO A 877 9.07 -2.78 51.07
CA PRO A 877 8.21 -3.62 50.23
C PRO A 877 8.93 -3.86 48.90
N PRO A 878 9.11 -5.13 48.47
CA PRO A 878 9.70 -5.39 47.16
C PRO A 878 8.87 -4.64 46.12
N PRO A 879 9.49 -3.90 45.17
CA PRO A 879 8.74 -3.45 44.01
C PRO A 879 8.15 -4.70 43.35
N GLU A 880 6.84 -4.71 43.09
CA GLU A 880 6.22 -5.82 42.37
C GLU A 880 6.87 -5.89 40.97
N GLU A 881 7.60 -6.97 40.68
CA GLU A 881 8.14 -7.24 39.35
C GLU A 881 7.04 -7.70 38.37
N LYS A 882 5.86 -7.08 38.42
CA LYS A 882 4.73 -7.41 37.55
C LYS A 882 4.56 -6.27 36.54
N ASP A 883 4.91 -6.54 35.28
CA ASP A 883 4.41 -5.74 34.16
C ASP A 883 2.86 -5.69 34.25
N GLU A 884 2.27 -4.52 34.05
CA GLU A 884 0.81 -4.36 34.01
C GLU A 884 0.20 -5.24 32.91
N GLU A 885 -0.73 -6.13 33.28
CA GLU A 885 -1.49 -6.94 32.33
C GLU A 885 -2.55 -6.11 31.59
N PHE A 886 -2.91 -6.55 30.37
CA PHE A 886 -3.92 -5.86 29.58
C PHE A 886 -5.30 -5.98 30.25
N PRO A 887 -6.09 -4.89 30.36
CA PRO A 887 -7.36 -4.91 31.07
C PRO A 887 -8.35 -5.92 30.46
N GLU A 888 -8.90 -6.80 31.29
CA GLU A 888 -9.98 -7.70 30.89
C GLU A 888 -11.27 -6.92 30.58
N GLN A 889 -12.01 -7.38 29.57
CA GLN A 889 -13.30 -6.79 29.20
C GLN A 889 -14.38 -7.39 30.09
N LYS A 890 -15.10 -6.54 30.84
CA LYS A 890 -16.26 -6.99 31.61
C LYS A 890 -17.49 -7.10 30.71
N ALA A 891 -18.28 -8.16 30.86
CA ALA A 891 -19.50 -8.36 30.10
C ALA A 891 -20.47 -7.17 30.31
N GLY A 892 -20.91 -6.54 29.22
CA GLY A 892 -21.82 -5.39 29.24
C GLY A 892 -21.17 -4.00 29.23
N GLU A 893 -19.83 -3.89 29.22
CA GLU A 893 -19.16 -2.58 29.05
C GLU A 893 -19.37 -2.02 27.63
N VAL A 894 -19.76 -0.74 27.54
CA VAL A 894 -19.89 -0.02 26.27
C VAL A 894 -18.51 0.46 25.82
N ILE A 895 -17.91 -0.24 24.86
CA ILE A 895 -16.58 0.07 24.31
C ILE A 895 -16.61 0.34 22.81
N ASN A 896 -15.61 1.07 22.32
CA ASN A 896 -15.33 1.17 20.90
C ASN A 896 -14.45 0.00 20.46
N GLN A 897 -15.06 -1.00 19.83
CA GLN A 897 -14.40 -2.25 19.44
C GLN A 897 -13.16 -2.03 18.55
N PRO A 898 -13.19 -1.22 17.47
CA PRO A 898 -11.99 -0.95 16.66
C PRO A 898 -10.82 -0.34 17.44
N MET A 899 -11.08 0.59 18.35
CA MET A 899 -10.05 1.26 19.15
C MET A 899 -9.44 0.31 20.20
N MET A 900 -10.28 -0.48 20.87
CA MET A 900 -9.83 -1.52 21.80
C MET A 900 -8.97 -2.58 21.10
N MET A 901 -9.34 -2.96 19.88
CA MET A 901 -8.56 -3.88 19.07
C MET A 901 -7.18 -3.29 18.71
N ALA A 902 -7.11 -2.02 18.33
CA ALA A 902 -5.84 -1.34 18.06
C ALA A 902 -4.92 -1.28 19.28
N ALA A 903 -5.49 -0.97 20.46
CA ALA A 903 -4.80 -1.01 21.74
C ALA A 903 -4.20 -2.40 22.02
N ARG A 904 -5.02 -3.45 21.91
CA ARG A 904 -4.60 -4.83 22.14
C ARG A 904 -3.48 -5.25 21.17
N GLN A 905 -3.56 -4.86 19.90
CA GLN A 905 -2.54 -5.17 18.89
C GLN A 905 -1.17 -4.56 19.17
N LEU A 906 -1.13 -3.34 19.72
CA LEU A 906 0.12 -2.72 20.16
C LEU A 906 0.66 -3.43 21.40
N HIS A 907 -0.22 -3.71 22.38
CA HIS A 907 0.16 -4.44 23.58
C HIS A 907 0.75 -5.82 23.25
N ASP A 908 0.12 -6.59 22.35
CA ASP A 908 0.58 -7.92 21.94
C ASP A 908 1.95 -7.91 21.26
N GLU A 909 2.32 -6.81 20.60
CA GLU A 909 3.68 -6.66 20.08
C GLU A 909 4.67 -6.29 21.19
N ALA A 910 4.33 -5.30 22.02
CA ALA A 910 5.21 -4.82 23.08
C ALA A 910 5.44 -5.86 24.19
N ARG A 911 4.43 -6.70 24.50
CA ARG A 911 4.53 -7.74 25.54
C ARG A 911 5.49 -8.87 25.21
N LYS A 912 5.90 -9.02 23.94
CA LYS A 912 6.94 -9.97 23.54
C LYS A 912 8.28 -9.65 24.18
N TRP A 913 8.47 -8.41 24.63
CA TRP A 913 9.73 -7.87 25.10
C TRP A 913 9.64 -7.43 26.57
N SER A 914 10.76 -7.59 27.27
CA SER A 914 10.95 -7.01 28.61
C SER A 914 11.01 -5.49 28.52
N SER A 915 10.30 -4.80 29.42
CA SER A 915 10.37 -3.34 29.60
C SER A 915 11.65 -2.90 30.32
N LYS A 916 12.33 -3.81 31.04
CA LYS A 916 13.56 -3.53 31.79
C LYS A 916 14.70 -3.11 30.85
N GLY A 917 15.11 -1.85 30.94
CA GLY A 917 16.16 -1.26 30.10
C GLY A 917 15.71 -0.96 28.66
N ASN A 918 14.40 -0.86 28.42
CA ASN A 918 13.84 -0.56 27.12
C ASN A 918 12.61 0.37 27.23
N ASP A 919 12.88 1.66 27.20
CA ASP A 919 11.84 2.69 27.35
C ASP A 919 10.89 2.76 26.15
N ILE A 920 11.30 2.29 24.96
CA ILE A 920 10.39 2.15 23.81
C ILE A 920 9.28 1.16 24.14
N ILE A 921 9.63 0.01 24.71
CA ILE A 921 8.66 -1.02 25.11
C ILE A 921 7.80 -0.53 26.28
N ALA A 922 8.40 0.14 27.26
CA ALA A 922 7.65 0.70 28.38
C ALA A 922 6.61 1.74 27.91
N ALA A 923 7.01 2.65 27.03
CA ALA A 923 6.10 3.64 26.45
C ALA A 923 5.01 2.99 25.58
N ALA A 924 5.37 2.02 24.73
CA ALA A 924 4.40 1.29 23.90
C ALA A 924 3.34 0.55 24.73
N LYS A 925 3.74 -0.12 25.84
CA LYS A 925 2.80 -0.76 26.78
C LYS A 925 1.86 0.28 27.39
N ARG A 926 2.39 1.40 27.91
CA ARG A 926 1.57 2.51 28.46
C ARG A 926 0.57 3.05 27.43
N MET A 927 1.02 3.30 26.20
CA MET A 927 0.15 3.80 25.11
C MET A 927 -1.00 2.83 24.81
N ALA A 928 -0.73 1.53 24.80
CA ALA A 928 -1.76 0.52 24.58
C ALA A 928 -2.81 0.53 25.70
N LEU A 929 -2.40 0.63 26.95
CA LEU A 929 -3.31 0.69 28.11
C LEU A 929 -4.18 1.95 28.08
N LEU A 930 -3.56 3.11 27.81
CA LEU A 930 -4.28 4.38 27.65
C LEU A 930 -5.26 4.34 26.47
N MET A 931 -4.88 3.72 25.34
CA MET A 931 -5.78 3.58 24.20
C MET A 931 -6.97 2.65 24.51
N ALA A 932 -6.77 1.61 25.33
CA ALA A 932 -7.85 0.77 25.84
C ALA A 932 -8.80 1.58 26.74
N GLU A 933 -8.27 2.48 27.57
CA GLU A 933 -9.07 3.43 28.36
C GLU A 933 -9.88 4.37 27.45
N MET A 934 -9.24 4.99 26.46
CA MET A 934 -9.90 5.88 25.48
C MET A 934 -11.08 5.20 24.77
N SER A 935 -10.97 3.89 24.48
CA SER A 935 -12.03 3.11 23.85
C SER A 935 -13.31 3.03 24.69
N ARG A 936 -13.20 3.11 26.03
CA ARG A 936 -14.35 3.17 26.95
C ARG A 936 -14.91 4.60 27.02
N LEU A 937 -14.03 5.60 27.02
CA LEU A 937 -14.40 7.00 27.16
C LEU A 937 -15.21 7.54 25.96
N VAL A 938 -14.93 7.07 24.74
CA VAL A 938 -15.48 7.66 23.50
C VAL A 938 -16.99 7.42 23.29
N ARG A 939 -17.58 6.37 23.90
CA ARG A 939 -19.01 6.03 23.75
C ARG A 939 -19.90 6.52 24.90
N GLY A 940 -19.36 7.29 25.84
CA GLY A 940 -20.16 8.04 26.82
C GLY A 940 -20.83 7.23 27.94
N GLY A 941 -20.68 5.90 27.98
CA GLY A 941 -21.29 5.06 29.03
C GLY A 941 -20.65 5.20 30.43
N SER A 942 -19.42 5.73 30.53
CA SER A 942 -18.68 5.89 31.79
C SER A 942 -17.62 7.01 31.81
N GLY A 943 -17.38 7.71 30.69
CA GLY A 943 -16.25 8.64 30.55
C GLY A 943 -16.62 10.11 30.67
N THR A 944 -15.85 10.86 31.46
CA THR A 944 -15.96 12.33 31.55
C THR A 944 -15.23 13.01 30.39
N LYS A 945 -15.69 14.19 29.98
CA LYS A 945 -15.02 15.03 28.96
C LYS A 945 -13.56 15.28 29.35
N ARG A 946 -13.31 15.50 30.64
CA ARG A 946 -11.97 15.68 31.26
C ARG A 946 -11.08 14.45 31.07
N ALA A 947 -11.58 13.25 31.37
CA ALA A 947 -10.82 12.01 31.23
C ALA A 947 -10.40 11.76 29.78
N LEU A 948 -11.29 12.02 28.80
CA LEU A 948 -10.97 11.84 27.38
C LEU A 948 -9.80 12.72 26.92
N ILE A 949 -9.82 14.00 27.32
CA ILE A 949 -8.75 14.96 26.98
C ILE A 949 -7.44 14.56 27.67
N GLN A 950 -7.49 14.17 28.94
CA GLN A 950 -6.30 13.78 29.68
C GLN A 950 -5.66 12.51 29.10
N CYS A 951 -6.48 11.49 28.80
CA CYS A 951 -6.04 10.26 28.16
C CYS A 951 -5.31 10.53 26.83
N ALA A 952 -5.85 11.43 25.98
CA ALA A 952 -5.18 11.82 24.73
C ALA A 952 -3.84 12.54 24.96
N LYS A 953 -3.74 13.40 25.98
CA LYS A 953 -2.49 14.08 26.36
C LYS A 953 -1.42 13.08 26.82
N ASP A 954 -1.80 12.09 27.61
CA ASP A 954 -0.88 11.07 28.11
C ASP A 954 -0.39 10.14 26.99
N ILE A 955 -1.28 9.78 26.05
CA ILE A 955 -0.90 9.05 24.82
C ILE A 955 0.11 9.86 24.01
N ALA A 956 -0.14 11.16 23.80
CA ALA A 956 0.76 12.01 23.02
C ALA A 956 2.15 12.10 23.68
N LYS A 957 2.21 12.31 25.00
CA LYS A 957 3.46 12.37 25.76
C LYS A 957 4.26 11.06 25.67
N ALA A 958 3.60 9.91 25.79
CA ALA A 958 4.26 8.62 25.62
C ALA A 958 4.72 8.39 24.17
N SER A 959 3.97 8.90 23.18
CA SER A 959 4.34 8.81 21.77
C SER A 959 5.59 9.62 21.42
N ASP A 960 5.77 10.80 22.04
CA ASP A 960 6.98 11.62 21.88
C ASP A 960 8.23 10.90 22.39
N GLU A 961 8.09 10.13 23.48
CA GLU A 961 9.17 9.31 24.03
C GLU A 961 9.58 8.19 23.06
N VAL A 962 8.62 7.49 22.46
CA VAL A 962 8.87 6.49 21.41
C VAL A 962 9.61 7.12 20.23
N THR A 963 9.12 8.24 19.70
CA THR A 963 9.74 8.91 18.55
C THR A 963 11.17 9.36 18.86
N ARG A 964 11.41 9.94 20.05
CA ARG A 964 12.73 10.40 20.47
C ARG A 964 13.73 9.24 20.51
N LEU A 965 13.35 8.13 21.14
CA LEU A 965 14.22 6.96 21.29
C LEU A 965 14.44 6.24 19.95
N ALA A 966 13.40 6.11 19.13
CA ALA A 966 13.49 5.51 17.80
C ALA A 966 14.45 6.28 16.89
N LYS A 967 14.43 7.63 16.93
CA LYS A 967 15.39 8.46 16.19
C LYS A 967 16.83 8.25 16.64
N GLU A 968 17.06 8.03 17.94
CA GLU A 968 18.41 7.73 18.44
C GLU A 968 18.88 6.34 18.01
N VAL A 969 18.00 5.32 18.03
CA VAL A 969 18.32 3.99 17.47
C VAL A 969 18.66 4.09 15.98
N ALA A 970 17.85 4.81 15.20
CA ALA A 970 18.09 5.02 13.77
C ALA A 970 19.45 5.67 13.51
N LYS A 971 19.82 6.68 14.29
CA LYS A 971 21.10 7.40 14.18
C LYS A 971 22.31 6.50 14.39
N GLN A 972 22.17 5.41 15.13
CA GLN A 972 23.27 4.49 15.46
C GLN A 972 23.31 3.23 14.60
N CYS A 973 22.22 2.97 13.87
CA CYS A 973 22.14 1.87 12.91
C CYS A 973 23.09 2.11 11.74
N THR A 974 23.99 1.17 11.44
CA THR A 974 24.92 1.21 10.30
C THR A 974 24.28 0.78 8.98
N ASP A 975 23.07 0.22 8.99
CA ASP A 975 22.32 -0.14 7.80
C ASP A 975 21.43 1.02 7.36
N LYS A 976 21.70 1.60 6.17
CA LYS A 976 20.96 2.77 5.69
C LYS A 976 19.51 2.46 5.36
N ARG A 977 19.20 1.27 4.85
CA ARG A 977 17.83 0.85 4.51
C ARG A 977 16.99 0.72 5.77
N ILE A 978 17.47 -0.01 6.78
CA ILE A 978 16.76 -0.17 8.06
C ILE A 978 16.59 1.19 8.76
N ARG A 979 17.64 2.03 8.76
CA ARG A 979 17.58 3.40 9.30
C ARG A 979 16.49 4.24 8.62
N THR A 980 16.44 4.21 7.29
CA THR A 980 15.47 5.00 6.52
C THR A 980 14.04 4.53 6.78
N ASN A 981 13.81 3.21 6.83
CA ASN A 981 12.51 2.63 7.15
C ASN A 981 12.03 3.03 8.56
N LEU A 982 12.92 2.93 9.56
CA LEU A 982 12.62 3.34 10.94
C LEU A 982 12.25 4.82 11.03
N LEU A 983 12.99 5.70 10.34
CA LEU A 983 12.67 7.13 10.30
C LEU A 983 11.32 7.39 9.62
N GLN A 984 11.07 6.76 8.47
CA GLN A 984 9.82 6.93 7.72
C GLN A 984 8.58 6.56 8.54
N VAL A 985 8.66 5.55 9.41
CA VAL A 985 7.53 5.19 10.27
C VAL A 985 7.44 6.05 11.52
N CYS A 986 8.57 6.32 12.21
CA CYS A 986 8.54 7.02 13.49
C CYS A 986 8.23 8.52 13.35
N GLU A 987 8.50 9.11 12.19
CA GLU A 987 8.21 10.53 11.89
C GLU A 987 6.73 10.82 11.62
N ARG A 988 5.91 9.77 11.44
CA ARG A 988 4.45 9.90 11.34
C ARG A 988 3.80 10.12 12.70
N ILE A 989 4.40 9.60 13.76
CA ILE A 989 3.84 9.56 15.13
C ILE A 989 3.52 10.98 15.66
N PRO A 990 4.41 11.99 15.56
CA PRO A 990 4.14 13.33 16.11
C PRO A 990 2.86 13.95 15.55
N THR A 991 2.72 13.98 14.22
CA THR A 991 1.52 14.48 13.52
C THR A 991 0.27 13.70 13.94
N ILE A 992 0.31 12.36 13.92
CA ILE A 992 -0.85 11.54 14.29
C ILE A 992 -1.27 11.83 15.75
N SER A 993 -0.31 11.99 16.67
CA SER A 993 -0.57 12.31 18.08
C SER A 993 -1.17 13.71 18.27
N THR A 994 -0.73 14.70 17.49
CA THR A 994 -1.29 16.05 17.49
C THR A 994 -2.74 16.05 17.00
N GLN A 995 -3.01 15.33 15.92
CA GLN A 995 -4.37 15.10 15.44
C GLN A 995 -5.24 14.39 16.48
N LEU A 996 -4.71 13.41 17.22
CA LEU A 996 -5.43 12.74 18.31
C LEU A 996 -5.85 13.73 19.41
N LYS A 997 -4.97 14.67 19.80
CA LYS A 997 -5.29 15.73 20.78
C LYS A 997 -6.42 16.65 20.27
N ILE A 998 -6.38 17.02 18.99
CA ILE A 998 -7.42 17.87 18.39
C ILE A 998 -8.76 17.13 18.34
N LEU A 999 -8.77 15.90 17.80
CA LEU A 999 -9.97 15.09 17.64
C LEU A 999 -10.61 14.71 18.98
N SER A 1000 -9.81 14.37 20.00
CA SER A 1000 -10.33 14.11 21.35
C SER A 1000 -10.96 15.35 21.97
N THR A 1001 -10.37 16.53 21.77
CA THR A 1001 -10.95 17.81 22.22
C THR A 1001 -12.28 18.11 21.51
N VAL A 1002 -12.34 17.90 20.19
CA VAL A 1002 -13.59 18.04 19.43
C VAL A 1002 -14.65 17.06 19.95
N LYS A 1003 -14.31 15.78 20.09
CA LYS A 1003 -15.27 14.77 20.59
C LYS A 1003 -15.75 15.08 22.01
N ALA A 1004 -14.87 15.57 22.89
CA ALA A 1004 -15.23 15.98 24.24
C ALA A 1004 -16.30 17.08 24.24
N THR A 1005 -16.27 18.02 23.29
CA THR A 1005 -17.30 19.06 23.18
C THR A 1005 -18.68 18.53 22.77
N MET A 1006 -18.76 17.29 22.28
CA MET A 1006 -19.97 16.67 21.74
C MET A 1006 -20.59 15.61 22.66
N LEU A 1007 -19.87 15.17 23.70
CA LEU A 1007 -20.34 14.13 24.61
C LEU A 1007 -21.53 14.60 25.48
N GLY A 1008 -22.59 13.80 25.52
CA GLY A 1008 -23.74 14.00 26.41
C GLY A 1008 -24.70 15.13 26.00
N ARG A 1009 -24.65 15.59 24.74
CA ARG A 1009 -25.44 16.72 24.24
C ARG A 1009 -26.60 16.28 23.37
N THR A 1010 -27.76 16.90 23.56
CA THR A 1010 -29.02 16.60 22.84
C THR A 1010 -29.25 17.51 21.63
N ASN A 1011 -28.51 18.61 21.51
CA ASN A 1011 -28.60 19.59 20.41
C ASN A 1011 -27.64 19.28 19.24
N ILE A 1012 -27.07 18.08 19.22
CA ILE A 1012 -26.11 17.62 18.20
C ILE A 1012 -26.76 16.47 17.46
N SER A 1013 -26.64 16.45 16.13
CA SER A 1013 -27.10 15.28 15.37
C SER A 1013 -26.22 14.07 15.71
N ASP A 1014 -26.84 12.90 15.79
CA ASP A 1014 -26.11 11.64 15.98
C ASP A 1014 -25.05 11.46 14.88
N GLU A 1015 -25.34 11.93 13.66
CA GLU A 1015 -24.45 11.90 12.49
C GLU A 1015 -23.13 12.69 12.71
N GLU A 1016 -23.20 13.92 13.25
CA GLU A 1016 -22.00 14.73 13.52
C GLU A 1016 -21.12 14.04 14.58
N SER A 1017 -21.75 13.49 15.62
CA SER A 1017 -21.06 12.81 16.73
C SER A 1017 -20.44 11.49 16.29
N GLU A 1018 -21.12 10.74 15.42
CA GLU A 1018 -20.64 9.49 14.83
C GLU A 1018 -19.45 9.75 13.92
N GLN A 1019 -19.54 10.72 13.01
CA GLN A 1019 -18.44 11.09 12.11
C GLN A 1019 -17.17 11.50 12.87
N ALA A 1020 -17.30 12.33 13.93
CA ALA A 1020 -16.16 12.69 14.78
C ALA A 1020 -15.54 11.46 15.48
N THR A 1021 -16.37 10.47 15.82
CA THR A 1021 -15.91 9.20 16.41
C THR A 1021 -15.14 8.38 15.39
N GLU A 1022 -15.63 8.27 14.16
CA GLU A 1022 -14.96 7.53 13.08
C GLU A 1022 -13.57 8.10 12.79
N MET A 1023 -13.44 9.44 12.70
CA MET A 1023 -12.15 10.09 12.50
C MET A 1023 -11.18 9.81 13.65
N LEU A 1024 -11.66 9.88 14.91
CA LEU A 1024 -10.86 9.58 16.09
C LEU A 1024 -10.41 8.11 16.13
N VAL A 1025 -11.31 7.19 15.78
CA VAL A 1025 -11.00 5.75 15.69
C VAL A 1025 -9.93 5.49 14.64
N HIS A 1026 -10.06 6.05 13.44
CA HIS A 1026 -9.09 5.84 12.37
C HIS A 1026 -7.71 6.42 12.73
N ASN A 1027 -7.68 7.62 13.33
CA ASN A 1027 -6.44 8.22 13.83
C ASN A 1027 -5.79 7.35 14.93
N ALA A 1028 -6.58 6.84 15.87
CA ALA A 1028 -6.10 5.92 16.92
C ALA A 1028 -5.52 4.62 16.34
N GLN A 1029 -6.18 4.01 15.35
CA GLN A 1029 -5.67 2.82 14.65
C GLN A 1029 -4.31 3.10 13.99
N ASN A 1030 -4.19 4.24 13.30
CA ASN A 1030 -2.93 4.64 12.67
C ASN A 1030 -1.81 4.86 13.69
N LEU A 1031 -2.10 5.48 14.84
CA LEU A 1031 -1.10 5.69 15.88
C LEU A 1031 -0.59 4.37 16.44
N MET A 1032 -1.49 3.46 16.81
CA MET A 1032 -1.11 2.15 17.35
C MET A 1032 -0.30 1.34 16.33
N GLN A 1033 -0.69 1.39 15.05
CA GLN A 1033 0.04 0.70 13.98
C GLN A 1033 1.44 1.31 13.75
N SER A 1034 1.57 2.64 13.69
CA SER A 1034 2.88 3.29 13.50
C SER A 1034 3.83 3.07 14.68
N VAL A 1035 3.32 3.08 15.92
CA VAL A 1035 4.13 2.74 17.11
C VAL A 1035 4.56 1.27 17.07
N LYS A 1036 3.65 0.36 16.73
CA LYS A 1036 3.94 -1.06 16.59
C LYS A 1036 5.04 -1.34 15.56
N GLU A 1037 4.95 -0.74 14.39
CA GLU A 1037 5.97 -0.84 13.35
C GLU A 1037 7.30 -0.22 13.81
N THR A 1038 7.26 0.92 14.51
CA THR A 1038 8.44 1.55 15.09
C THR A 1038 9.15 0.62 16.09
N VAL A 1039 8.40 -0.13 16.93
CA VAL A 1039 8.98 -1.13 17.85
C VAL A 1039 9.73 -2.21 17.07
N ARG A 1040 9.15 -2.74 15.98
CA ARG A 1040 9.78 -3.78 15.15
C ARG A 1040 11.02 -3.26 14.43
N GLU A 1041 10.93 -2.11 13.79
CA GLU A 1041 12.05 -1.51 13.05
C GLU A 1041 13.19 -1.06 14.00
N ALA A 1042 12.86 -0.62 15.23
CA ALA A 1042 13.87 -0.29 16.23
C ALA A 1042 14.61 -1.54 16.74
N GLU A 1043 13.92 -2.67 16.86
CA GLU A 1043 14.56 -3.95 17.18
C GLU A 1043 15.46 -4.44 16.04
N ALA A 1044 14.97 -4.41 14.80
CA ALA A 1044 15.75 -4.77 13.62
C ALA A 1044 17.02 -3.90 13.48
N ALA A 1045 16.89 -2.59 13.69
CA ALA A 1045 18.00 -1.64 13.69
C ALA A 1045 19.01 -1.92 14.81
N SER A 1046 18.56 -2.49 15.94
CA SER A 1046 19.43 -2.75 17.08
C SER A 1046 20.50 -3.82 16.84
N ILE A 1047 20.29 -4.69 15.84
CA ILE A 1047 21.24 -5.74 15.45
C ILE A 1047 22.42 -5.14 14.67
N LYS A 1048 22.21 -4.02 13.98
CA LYS A 1048 23.19 -3.35 13.11
C LYS A 1048 23.65 -2.03 13.71
N ILE A 1049 24.04 -2.01 14.97
CA ILE A 1049 24.53 -0.80 15.66
C ILE A 1049 26.04 -0.65 15.46
N ARG A 1050 26.53 0.60 15.42
CA ARG A 1050 27.96 0.91 15.42
C ARG A 1050 28.70 0.25 16.60
N THR A 1051 29.91 -0.24 16.35
CA THR A 1051 30.75 -0.92 17.35
C THR A 1051 31.19 -0.03 18.53
N ASP A 1052 31.14 1.29 18.37
CA ASP A 1052 31.45 2.31 19.38
C ASP A 1052 30.20 3.02 19.94
N ALA A 1053 29.01 2.47 19.71
CA ALA A 1053 27.75 3.12 20.10
C ALA A 1053 27.61 3.27 21.63
N GLY A 1054 27.32 4.50 22.07
CA GLY A 1054 27.13 4.85 23.48
C GLY A 1054 25.70 4.69 24.02
N PHE A 1055 24.71 4.36 23.18
CA PHE A 1055 23.33 4.13 23.60
C PHE A 1055 22.82 2.82 23.01
N THR A 1056 22.22 1.97 23.82
CA THR A 1056 21.66 0.71 23.33
C THR A 1056 20.47 0.36 24.19
N LEU A 1057 19.35 0.07 23.54
CA LEU A 1057 18.17 -0.44 24.22
C LEU A 1057 18.28 -1.94 24.38
N ARG A 1058 17.78 -2.45 25.51
CA ARG A 1058 17.85 -3.88 25.81
C ARG A 1058 16.69 -4.63 25.16
N TRP A 1059 16.98 -5.46 24.17
CA TRP A 1059 16.00 -6.31 23.50
C TRP A 1059 16.10 -7.75 24.03
N VAL A 1060 15.22 -8.09 24.98
CA VAL A 1060 15.14 -9.44 25.56
C VAL A 1060 13.70 -9.92 25.50
N ARG A 1061 13.49 -11.13 24.95
CA ARG A 1061 12.17 -11.76 24.88
C ARG A 1061 11.70 -12.11 26.28
N LYS A 1062 10.44 -11.82 26.57
CA LYS A 1062 9.82 -12.15 27.85
C LYS A 1062 9.70 -13.67 27.98
N THR A 1063 10.16 -14.22 29.09
CA THR A 1063 10.14 -15.66 29.41
C THR A 1063 9.69 -15.85 30.86
N PRO A 1064 9.28 -17.06 31.28
CA PRO A 1064 8.86 -17.29 32.67
C PRO A 1064 9.88 -16.82 33.72
N TRP A 1065 11.18 -16.90 33.41
CA TRP A 1065 12.30 -16.47 34.27
C TRP A 1065 12.82 -15.04 33.99
N TYR A 1066 12.27 -14.36 32.97
CA TYR A 1066 12.63 -13.00 32.58
C TYR A 1066 11.34 -12.20 32.34
N GLN A 1067 10.71 -11.79 33.45
CA GLN A 1067 9.43 -11.07 33.48
C GLN A 1067 9.55 -9.58 33.18
#